data_AF-A0A6A7L9I7-F1
#
_entry.id   AF-A0A6A7L9I7-F1
#
_cell.length_a   1.000
_cell.length_b   1.000
_cell.length_c   1.000
_cell.angle_alpha   90.00
_cell.angle_beta   90.00
_cell.angle_gamma   90.00
#
_symmetry.space_group_name_H-M   'P 1'
#
loop_
_entity.id
_entity.type
_entity.pdbx_description
1 polymer ?
#
loop_
_entity_poly.entity_id
_entity_poly.type
_entity_poly.pdbx_seq_one_letter_code
_entity_poly.pdbx_strand_id
1 'polypeptide(L)'
;MRRSMLGPVLATLLIGAVEAQPPARPGETAPNTQSASPPSATPPSQSSSPPQQPSAAVFRTEINYVEVDASVTDEQGNFVRNLTRDDFQIFENKIPQKIATFTEVAIPVERTETTLLDGRPLPRDTATNEQGLGGRIYVMVLDDVHTHALRSSLVKKAANEFIEQHVGANDIVAVVYTGGRTDAAQEFTSNKLLMEQSVNRFMGRKIRSSTLERLDAYNRQRGMELPESETGARAGKGIQDPLDFERAYNARTAMGSLQNIAKYLANVQGRRKAILFFSEGIDYDTLDVMGDIQRNASDVLYSMKDAIAAATQNNVAFYTIDPRGLGAMFGGESIEMTAPPEDPAYGIGEQSLVAEARRSQDSLRTLAEETGGIAVVNTNDFAGAYDRIVRANSHYYLLGYYPKYERRDGRFRRIEVRVKRPGVQVDARKGYVAPRGREEEPPETSATSGTSPEVKELLGSPLPQGGLTLGVTAAAFKGTDKKASVAVTIQVPGQGLPFKEEGDRAVNRIEVSLIAIDQNAKVQDGDRVLIDPKLRPETHQLVQLTGFRLVRKLELPPGRYQLRVAARESEKGMRGSVFYDLHVPDYTEKNLTMSGILLTSRAAALTLTPALDDEVKEMLETPPTLIRTFVAGDVLTAYAEVYDPLKPAHQVAITTLVKSVEGREVFRATEQRASTELDGEGGGFGHKVEIPLVDVEPGTYVLQVEAKPTLEKDAAVRELSFQVVAPPAPPPTATGQDAASGQDTQGSSDAVAFASFAFGPLSNRSEAEQVVIRSQAEWARLWQSLPTEKAMPEVDFEQEMLVAVFLGRRSTGGYSVRVESVRREGEGIVVVYKEVAPAPGAVRTQQLTTPFVVARVVKTDGPVQFEHVEATKASQ
;
A
#
# COMPACT_ATOMS: atom_id res chain seq x y z
N MET A 1 -25.26 -51.99 4.35
CA MET A 1 -24.03 -52.82 4.25
C MET A 1 -23.77 -53.18 2.80
N ARG A 2 -22.80 -52.55 2.14
CA ARG A 2 -21.93 -53.13 1.09
C ARG A 2 -20.87 -52.10 0.71
N ARG A 3 -19.64 -52.60 0.60
CA ARG A 3 -18.38 -51.87 0.48
C ARG A 3 -18.15 -51.29 -0.92
N SER A 4 -17.51 -50.13 -0.91
CA SER A 4 -16.88 -49.39 -2.00
C SER A 4 -15.64 -50.12 -2.56
N MET A 5 -15.46 -50.05 -3.88
CA MET A 5 -14.17 -50.09 -4.57
C MET A 5 -14.21 -49.05 -5.71
N LEU A 6 -13.36 -48.04 -5.60
CA LEU A 6 -13.03 -47.09 -6.68
C LEU A 6 -11.73 -47.54 -7.35
N GLY A 7 -11.73 -47.56 -8.68
CA GLY A 7 -10.56 -47.55 -9.57
C GLY A 7 -10.82 -46.54 -10.71
N PRO A 8 -9.77 -45.93 -11.30
CA PRO A 8 -9.85 -44.62 -11.93
C PRO A 8 -10.34 -44.68 -13.39
N VAL A 9 -11.17 -43.72 -13.78
CA VAL A 9 -11.56 -43.47 -15.18
C VAL A 9 -10.82 -42.24 -15.69
N LEU A 10 -10.03 -42.47 -16.74
CA LEU A 10 -9.37 -41.52 -17.61
C LEU A 10 -10.42 -40.69 -18.37
N ALA A 11 -10.37 -39.36 -18.33
CA ALA A 11 -11.19 -38.49 -19.15
C ALA A 11 -10.34 -37.74 -20.18
N THR A 12 -10.49 -38.18 -21.42
CA THR A 12 -9.94 -37.62 -22.67
C THR A 12 -10.59 -36.28 -22.99
N LEU A 13 -9.80 -35.23 -23.24
CA LEU A 13 -10.30 -33.97 -23.82
C LEU A 13 -10.07 -33.97 -25.35
N LEU A 14 -11.15 -33.90 -26.12
CA LEU A 14 -11.13 -33.62 -27.56
C LEU A 14 -10.83 -32.13 -27.81
N ILE A 15 -9.84 -31.86 -28.67
CA ILE A 15 -9.60 -30.54 -29.26
C ILE A 15 -10.15 -30.55 -30.69
N GLY A 16 -11.08 -29.64 -30.98
CA GLY A 16 -11.59 -29.39 -32.32
C GLY A 16 -10.59 -28.58 -33.15
N ALA A 17 -10.29 -29.08 -34.36
CA ALA A 17 -9.41 -28.43 -35.32
C ALA A 17 -10.13 -27.29 -36.06
N VAL A 18 -9.47 -26.14 -36.17
CA VAL A 18 -9.79 -25.09 -37.15
C VAL A 18 -8.66 -25.05 -38.16
N GLU A 19 -9.04 -25.17 -39.42
CA GLU A 19 -8.21 -25.38 -40.60
C GLU A 19 -7.72 -24.03 -41.15
N ALA A 20 -6.40 -23.85 -41.25
CA ALA A 20 -5.78 -22.65 -41.83
C ALA A 20 -5.08 -23.00 -43.16
N GLN A 21 -5.48 -22.29 -44.20
CA GLN A 21 -5.09 -22.46 -45.60
C GLN A 21 -3.74 -21.74 -45.90
N PRO A 22 -2.83 -22.30 -46.72
CA PRO A 22 -1.53 -21.67 -46.99
C PRO A 22 -1.56 -20.73 -48.22
N PRO A 23 -0.81 -19.61 -48.22
CA PRO A 23 -0.60 -18.82 -49.43
C PRO A 23 0.62 -19.29 -50.25
N ALA A 24 0.53 -19.03 -51.55
CA ALA A 24 1.37 -19.54 -52.64
C ALA A 24 2.74 -18.85 -52.81
N ARG A 25 3.65 -19.56 -53.52
CA ARG A 25 4.93 -19.05 -54.07
C ARG A 25 4.72 -18.16 -55.29
N PRO A 26 5.71 -17.33 -55.66
CA PRO A 26 6.38 -17.60 -56.94
C PRO A 26 7.89 -17.25 -57.02
N GLY A 27 8.60 -18.01 -57.85
CA GLY A 27 9.55 -17.48 -58.85
C GLY A 27 11.03 -17.42 -58.51
N GLU A 28 11.81 -18.32 -59.10
CA GLU A 28 13.28 -18.37 -59.11
C GLU A 28 13.77 -18.04 -60.53
N THR A 29 14.70 -17.09 -60.69
CA THR A 29 15.70 -17.05 -61.78
C THR A 29 16.95 -16.28 -61.32
N ALA A 30 18.12 -16.87 -61.55
CA ALA A 30 19.47 -16.36 -61.30
C ALA A 30 20.21 -16.19 -62.67
N PRO A 31 21.55 -15.98 -62.77
CA PRO A 31 22.50 -15.09 -62.08
C PRO A 31 23.41 -14.31 -63.09
N ASN A 32 24.26 -13.36 -62.65
CA ASN A 32 25.72 -13.35 -62.94
C ASN A 32 26.51 -12.13 -62.40
N THR A 33 27.54 -12.46 -61.60
CA THR A 33 28.95 -12.02 -61.52
C THR A 33 29.49 -10.64 -61.94
N GLN A 34 30.41 -10.18 -61.06
CA GLN A 34 31.72 -9.53 -61.29
C GLN A 34 31.81 -8.02 -61.54
N SER A 35 32.42 -7.27 -60.61
CA SER A 35 33.81 -6.76 -60.75
C SER A 35 34.15 -5.65 -59.75
N ALA A 36 35.44 -5.57 -59.42
CA ALA A 36 36.05 -4.77 -58.38
C ALA A 36 36.37 -3.30 -58.75
N SER A 37 36.41 -2.46 -57.70
CA SER A 37 37.10 -1.18 -57.41
C SER A 37 37.54 -0.19 -58.50
N PRO A 38 37.41 1.13 -58.20
CA PRO A 38 38.57 2.03 -58.27
C PRO A 38 38.70 3.03 -57.08
N PRO A 39 39.85 3.75 -56.95
CA PRO A 39 40.28 4.48 -55.76
C PRO A 39 39.91 5.98 -55.73
N SER A 40 40.21 6.59 -54.58
CA SER A 40 39.98 7.97 -54.15
C SER A 40 40.55 9.10 -55.03
N ALA A 41 39.77 10.18 -55.17
CA ALA A 41 40.23 11.55 -55.47
C ALA A 41 39.32 12.56 -54.74
N THR A 42 39.89 13.69 -54.28
CA THR A 42 39.26 14.76 -53.45
C THR A 42 39.54 16.14 -54.11
N PRO A 43 38.94 17.30 -53.73
CA PRO A 43 37.54 17.81 -53.75
C PRO A 43 37.40 19.07 -54.71
N PRO A 44 36.29 19.87 -54.78
CA PRO A 44 35.88 20.85 -53.74
C PRO A 44 34.35 21.11 -53.54
N SER A 45 34.01 21.37 -52.27
CA SER A 45 33.07 22.37 -51.70
C SER A 45 31.64 22.63 -52.23
N GLN A 46 30.71 22.57 -51.25
CA GLN A 46 29.39 23.24 -51.11
C GLN A 46 28.12 22.52 -51.64
N SER A 47 27.36 21.90 -50.72
CA SER A 47 25.98 22.30 -50.39
C SER A 47 25.40 21.47 -49.22
N SER A 48 24.83 22.21 -48.26
CA SER A 48 23.94 21.89 -47.13
C SER A 48 23.39 20.46 -46.96
N SER A 49 23.70 19.85 -45.81
CA SER A 49 22.93 18.75 -45.20
C SER A 49 21.62 19.27 -44.55
N PRO A 50 20.49 18.54 -44.64
CA PRO A 50 19.31 18.81 -43.83
C PRO A 50 19.57 18.47 -42.34
N PRO A 51 18.84 19.06 -41.38
CA PRO A 51 19.09 18.87 -39.96
C PRO A 51 18.92 17.40 -39.58
N GLN A 52 19.97 16.85 -38.98
CA GLN A 52 19.99 15.52 -38.39
C GLN A 52 18.98 15.50 -37.24
N GLN A 53 17.87 14.78 -37.42
CA GLN A 53 17.02 14.38 -36.29
C GLN A 53 17.93 13.71 -35.27
N PRO A 54 17.89 14.11 -33.98
CA PRO A 54 18.59 13.36 -32.96
C PRO A 54 18.08 11.93 -33.02
N SER A 55 19.01 11.01 -33.30
CA SER A 55 18.77 9.58 -33.20
C SER A 55 18.07 9.33 -31.87
N ALA A 56 16.82 8.85 -31.92
CA ALA A 56 16.12 8.35 -30.74
C ALA A 56 17.11 7.44 -30.02
N ALA A 57 17.44 7.81 -28.78
CA ALA A 57 18.31 7.00 -27.95
C ALA A 57 17.65 5.62 -27.88
N VAL A 58 18.23 4.64 -28.58
CA VAL A 58 17.86 3.24 -28.42
C VAL A 58 18.27 2.91 -26.99
N PHE A 59 17.27 2.84 -26.11
CA PHE A 59 17.44 2.42 -24.73
C PHE A 59 17.98 1.00 -24.77
N ARG A 60 19.29 0.83 -24.56
CA ARG A 60 19.90 -0.48 -24.37
C ARG A 60 19.59 -0.90 -22.94
N THR A 61 18.61 -1.78 -22.79
CA THR A 61 18.33 -2.50 -21.54
C THR A 61 19.47 -3.50 -21.29
N GLU A 62 20.63 -3.02 -20.86
CA GLU A 62 21.72 -3.85 -20.37
C GLU A 62 21.68 -3.85 -18.83
N ILE A 63 20.87 -4.76 -18.27
CA ILE A 63 20.62 -4.95 -16.84
C ILE A 63 21.70 -5.88 -16.25
N ASN A 64 22.95 -5.43 -16.22
CA ASN A 64 24.01 -6.08 -15.45
C ASN A 64 24.47 -5.17 -14.31
N TYR A 65 23.52 -4.63 -13.55
CA TYR A 65 23.78 -3.77 -12.40
C TYR A 65 23.73 -4.60 -11.12
N VAL A 66 24.78 -4.51 -10.30
CA VAL A 66 24.89 -5.24 -9.03
C VAL A 66 24.77 -4.27 -7.87
N GLU A 67 23.74 -4.44 -7.07
CA GLU A 67 23.56 -3.76 -5.78
C GLU A 67 24.21 -4.55 -4.65
N VAL A 68 24.93 -3.86 -3.78
CA VAL A 68 25.59 -4.40 -2.59
C VAL A 68 25.28 -3.51 -1.41
N ASP A 69 24.54 -4.03 -0.43
CA ASP A 69 24.41 -3.40 0.88
C ASP A 69 25.65 -3.70 1.73
N ALA A 70 26.16 -2.66 2.40
CA ALA A 70 27.29 -2.74 3.32
C ALA A 70 26.93 -2.06 4.65
N SER A 71 26.97 -2.83 5.73
CA SER A 71 26.93 -2.31 7.09
C SER A 71 28.35 -2.03 7.56
N VAL A 72 28.61 -0.82 8.05
CA VAL A 72 29.93 -0.42 8.57
C VAL A 72 29.79 -0.07 10.04
N THR A 73 30.47 -0.80 10.92
CA THR A 73 30.41 -0.58 12.36
C THR A 73 31.77 -0.28 12.96
N ASP A 74 31.79 0.44 14.08
CA ASP A 74 33.00 0.57 14.91
C ASP A 74 33.26 -0.71 15.73
N GLU A 75 34.33 -0.71 16.52
CA GLU A 75 34.68 -1.83 17.41
C GLU A 75 33.62 -2.09 18.50
N GLN A 76 32.77 -1.11 18.79
CA GLN A 76 31.67 -1.22 19.75
C GLN A 76 30.36 -1.70 19.09
N GLY A 77 30.35 -1.91 17.76
CA GLY A 77 29.19 -2.34 16.99
C GLY A 77 28.21 -1.23 16.63
N ASN A 78 28.57 0.04 16.80
CA ASN A 78 27.74 1.17 16.37
C ASN A 78 27.96 1.45 14.88
N PHE A 79 26.89 1.79 14.17
CA PHE A 79 26.98 2.12 12.75
C PHE A 79 27.75 3.42 12.52
N VAL A 80 28.77 3.36 11.65
CA VAL A 80 29.60 4.51 11.27
C VAL A 80 28.89 5.28 10.16
N ARG A 81 28.35 6.46 10.49
CA ARG A 81 27.64 7.36 9.57
C ARG A 81 28.58 8.28 8.78
N ASN A 82 28.03 8.94 7.77
CA ASN A 82 28.68 9.98 6.98
C ASN A 82 29.95 9.51 6.25
N LEU A 83 30.04 8.22 5.91
CA LEU A 83 31.05 7.77 4.96
C LEU A 83 30.65 8.23 3.56
N THR A 84 31.63 8.56 2.75
CA THR A 84 31.45 9.00 1.37
C THR A 84 31.76 7.85 0.42
N ARG A 85 31.31 7.96 -0.84
CA ARG A 85 31.64 7.00 -1.90
C ARG A 85 33.15 6.71 -1.98
N ASP A 86 33.99 7.71 -1.77
CA ASP A 86 35.45 7.59 -1.92
C ASP A 86 36.10 6.82 -0.77
N ASP A 87 35.38 6.61 0.34
CA ASP A 87 35.84 5.76 1.45
C ASP A 87 35.72 4.28 1.12
N PHE A 88 34.93 3.90 0.12
CA PHE A 88 34.65 2.52 -0.25
C PHE A 88 35.50 2.04 -1.42
N GLN A 89 35.88 0.76 -1.36
CA GLN A 89 36.46 0.01 -2.47
C GLN A 89 35.72 -1.32 -2.61
N ILE A 90 35.28 -1.62 -3.83
CA ILE A 90 34.60 -2.88 -4.14
C ILE A 90 35.43 -3.69 -5.13
N PHE A 91 35.54 -4.99 -4.84
CA PHE A 91 36.25 -5.95 -5.68
C PHE A 91 35.30 -7.10 -6.04
N GLU A 92 35.28 -7.45 -7.32
CA GLU A 92 34.65 -8.68 -7.81
C GLU A 92 35.75 -9.65 -8.22
N ASN A 93 35.81 -10.82 -7.58
CA ASN A 93 36.86 -11.83 -7.82
C ASN A 93 38.28 -11.22 -7.75
N LYS A 94 38.50 -10.33 -6.76
CA LYS A 94 39.74 -9.55 -6.56
C LYS A 94 40.01 -8.46 -7.63
N ILE A 95 39.09 -8.25 -8.57
CA ILE A 95 39.18 -7.22 -9.61
C ILE A 95 38.43 -5.97 -9.13
N PRO A 96 39.09 -4.79 -9.04
CA PRO A 96 38.44 -3.57 -8.58
C PRO A 96 37.32 -3.13 -9.53
N GLN A 97 36.17 -2.75 -8.96
CA GLN A 97 35.01 -2.26 -9.70
C GLN A 97 34.77 -0.77 -9.39
N LYS A 98 34.25 -0.04 -10.36
CA LYS A 98 33.86 1.36 -10.18
C LYS A 98 32.45 1.41 -9.59
N ILE A 99 32.32 1.96 -8.39
CA ILE A 99 31.01 2.25 -7.78
C ILE A 99 30.29 3.23 -8.70
N ALA A 100 29.14 2.87 -9.26
CA ALA A 100 28.29 3.71 -10.09
C ALA A 100 27.28 4.50 -9.24
N THR A 101 26.73 3.87 -8.20
CA THR A 101 25.72 4.45 -7.31
C THR A 101 26.17 4.31 -5.86
N PHE A 102 25.92 5.33 -5.06
CA PHE A 102 26.24 5.35 -3.63
C PHE A 102 25.11 6.06 -2.88
N THR A 103 24.52 5.39 -1.90
CA THR A 103 23.48 5.97 -1.04
C THR A 103 23.66 5.49 0.39
N GLU A 104 23.72 6.40 1.36
CA GLU A 104 23.51 6.04 2.78
C GLU A 104 22.00 5.89 3.01
N VAL A 105 21.57 4.68 3.36
CA VAL A 105 20.18 4.38 3.69
C VAL A 105 20.01 4.42 5.19
N ALA A 106 19.09 5.27 5.65
CA ALA A 106 18.70 5.38 7.06
C ALA A 106 17.17 5.38 7.13
N ILE A 107 16.59 4.23 7.45
CA ILE A 107 15.15 4.05 7.62
C ILE A 107 14.83 4.16 9.12
N PRO A 108 14.13 5.21 9.55
CA PRO A 108 13.73 5.35 10.94
C PRO A 108 12.73 4.24 11.31
N VAL A 109 12.86 3.71 12.52
CA VAL A 109 11.80 2.87 13.11
C VAL A 109 10.73 3.80 13.65
N GLU A 110 9.86 4.26 12.76
CA GLU A 110 8.68 5.02 13.15
C GLU A 110 7.65 4.07 13.73
N ARG A 111 7.22 4.32 14.97
CA ARG A 111 6.07 3.63 15.53
C ARG A 111 4.82 4.25 14.92
N THR A 112 3.96 3.43 14.34
CA THR A 112 2.65 3.89 13.87
C THR A 112 1.90 4.45 15.08
N GLU A 113 1.46 5.69 15.02
CA GLU A 113 0.28 6.08 15.78
C GLU A 113 -0.91 5.37 15.14
N THR A 114 -1.10 4.10 15.48
CA THR A 114 -2.31 3.39 15.10
C THR A 114 -3.44 3.96 15.94
N THR A 115 -4.46 4.48 15.29
CA THR A 115 -5.68 4.89 15.98
C THR A 115 -6.22 3.68 16.73
N LEU A 116 -6.20 3.75 18.06
CA LEU A 116 -6.79 2.74 18.91
C LEU A 116 -8.22 3.17 19.26
N LEU A 117 -9.14 2.24 19.16
CA LEU A 117 -10.48 2.38 19.72
C LEU A 117 -10.66 1.24 20.72
N ASP A 118 -10.96 1.53 21.99
CA ASP A 118 -11.09 0.51 23.04
C ASP A 118 -9.89 -0.46 23.14
N GLY A 119 -8.67 0.05 22.89
CA GLY A 119 -7.44 -0.72 22.93
C GLY A 119 -7.18 -1.62 21.71
N ARG A 120 -8.08 -1.66 20.72
CA ARG A 120 -7.86 -2.37 19.45
C ARG A 120 -7.43 -1.40 18.32
N PRO A 121 -6.50 -1.82 17.45
CA PRO A 121 -6.09 -1.03 16.30
C PRO A 121 -7.22 -0.94 15.25
N LEU A 122 -7.48 0.28 14.77
CA LEU A 122 -8.36 0.51 13.62
C LEU A 122 -7.57 0.43 12.31
N PRO A 123 -7.99 -0.42 11.35
CA PRO A 123 -7.40 -0.44 10.02
C PRO A 123 -7.60 0.90 9.30
N ARG A 124 -6.64 1.27 8.45
CA ARG A 124 -6.84 2.37 7.48
C ARG A 124 -7.76 1.89 6.37
N ASP A 125 -8.73 2.72 6.00
CA ASP A 125 -9.69 2.49 4.91
C ASP A 125 -9.29 3.21 3.61
N THR A 126 -8.06 3.72 3.56
CA THR A 126 -7.46 4.38 2.40
C THR A 126 -6.01 3.96 2.26
N ALA A 127 -5.52 3.81 1.03
CA ALA A 127 -4.11 3.60 0.71
C ALA A 127 -3.59 4.71 -0.22
N THR A 128 -2.33 5.11 -0.05
CA THR A 128 -1.64 6.10 -0.92
C THR A 128 -0.18 5.71 -1.09
N ASN A 129 0.41 6.05 -2.23
CA ASN A 129 1.86 5.90 -2.48
C ASN A 129 2.63 7.22 -2.31
N GLU A 130 2.01 8.28 -1.75
CA GLU A 130 2.60 9.62 -1.59
C GLU A 130 3.91 9.61 -0.81
N GLN A 131 3.99 8.84 0.29
CA GLN A 131 5.20 8.73 1.11
C GLN A 131 6.26 7.79 0.50
N GLY A 132 5.97 7.16 -0.65
CA GLY A 132 6.80 6.12 -1.26
C GLY A 132 6.99 4.89 -0.37
N LEU A 133 7.84 3.95 -0.81
CA LEU A 133 8.31 2.83 0.04
C LEU A 133 9.34 3.36 1.05
N GLY A 134 8.83 3.99 2.12
CA GLY A 134 9.62 4.61 3.17
C GLY A 134 10.20 3.63 4.19
N GLY A 135 9.58 2.45 4.37
CA GLY A 135 10.01 1.46 5.36
C GLY A 135 10.72 0.24 4.80
N ARG A 136 10.90 -0.75 5.68
CA ARG A 136 11.63 -1.99 5.45
C ARG A 136 10.72 -3.02 4.78
N ILE A 137 11.35 -3.92 4.03
CA ILE A 137 10.67 -4.94 3.24
C ILE A 137 10.97 -6.30 3.85
N TYR A 138 9.96 -6.92 4.43
CA TYR A 138 10.06 -8.22 5.08
C TYR A 138 9.16 -9.25 4.40
N VAL A 139 9.68 -10.47 4.23
CA VAL A 139 8.84 -11.65 3.97
C VAL A 139 9.02 -12.60 5.13
N MET A 140 7.96 -12.79 5.90
CA MET A 140 7.92 -13.80 6.96
C MET A 140 7.56 -15.15 6.32
N VAL A 141 8.53 -16.04 6.23
CA VAL A 141 8.34 -17.41 5.74
C VAL A 141 8.18 -18.34 6.92
N LEU A 142 6.99 -18.89 7.08
CA LEU A 142 6.65 -19.84 8.13
C LEU A 142 6.81 -21.26 7.59
N ASP A 143 7.76 -22.01 8.14
CA ASP A 143 8.06 -23.36 7.69
C ASP A 143 7.10 -24.38 8.30
N ASP A 144 5.97 -24.60 7.63
CA ASP A 144 5.00 -25.58 8.07
C ASP A 144 5.48 -27.02 7.86
N VAL A 145 6.35 -27.29 6.88
CA VAL A 145 6.76 -28.67 6.55
C VAL A 145 7.94 -29.19 7.38
N HIS A 146 8.75 -28.32 7.99
CA HIS A 146 9.81 -28.71 8.93
C HIS A 146 9.58 -28.26 10.37
N THR A 147 8.41 -27.72 10.72
CA THR A 147 8.03 -27.45 12.11
C THR A 147 7.11 -28.54 12.65
N HIS A 148 7.43 -29.07 13.83
CA HIS A 148 6.63 -30.06 14.53
C HIS A 148 5.29 -29.46 14.97
N ALA A 149 4.20 -30.21 14.84
CA ALA A 149 2.85 -29.72 15.16
C ALA A 149 2.73 -29.15 16.58
N LEU A 150 3.34 -29.81 17.57
CA LEU A 150 3.36 -29.36 18.98
C LEU A 150 4.14 -28.07 19.22
N ARG A 151 4.99 -27.64 18.27
CA ARG A 151 5.79 -26.41 18.34
C ARG A 151 5.12 -25.25 17.58
N SER A 152 3.92 -25.44 17.03
CA SER A 152 3.19 -24.40 16.29
C SER A 152 2.93 -23.14 17.14
N SER A 153 2.68 -23.29 18.44
CA SER A 153 2.47 -22.15 19.35
C SER A 153 3.73 -21.32 19.54
N LEU A 154 4.92 -21.93 19.52
CA LEU A 154 6.20 -21.22 19.63
C LEU A 154 6.47 -20.37 18.39
N VAL A 155 6.21 -20.91 17.20
CA VAL A 155 6.31 -20.14 15.94
C VAL A 155 5.36 -18.96 15.94
N LYS A 156 4.08 -19.18 16.30
CA LYS A 156 3.08 -18.09 16.38
C LYS A 156 3.53 -17.00 17.33
N LYS A 157 4.01 -17.38 18.52
CA LYS A 157 4.50 -16.44 19.53
C LYS A 157 5.68 -15.61 18.99
N ALA A 158 6.72 -16.26 18.45
CA ALA A 158 7.89 -15.59 17.92
C ALA A 158 7.56 -14.64 16.75
N ALA A 159 6.71 -15.10 15.82
CA ALA A 159 6.29 -14.29 14.67
C ALA A 159 5.43 -13.09 15.09
N ASN A 160 4.45 -13.26 15.98
CA ASN A 160 3.63 -12.14 16.48
C ASN A 160 4.47 -11.14 17.29
N GLU A 161 5.43 -11.59 18.10
CA GLU A 161 6.35 -10.70 18.82
C GLU A 161 7.12 -9.76 17.87
N PHE A 162 7.57 -10.28 16.72
CA PHE A 162 8.19 -9.44 15.69
C PHE A 162 7.19 -8.43 15.08
N ILE A 163 5.97 -8.86 14.74
CA ILE A 163 4.94 -7.99 14.15
C ILE A 163 4.55 -6.86 15.11
N GLU A 164 4.29 -7.21 16.38
CA GLU A 164 3.83 -6.26 17.39
C GLU A 164 4.93 -5.24 17.71
N GLN A 165 6.16 -5.70 17.93
CA GLN A 165 7.21 -4.88 18.55
C GLN A 165 8.23 -4.29 17.57
N HIS A 166 8.43 -4.89 16.39
CA HIS A 166 9.57 -4.57 15.51
C HIS A 166 9.17 -4.07 14.10
N VAL A 167 7.94 -4.35 13.66
CA VAL A 167 7.37 -3.79 12.43
C VAL A 167 6.95 -2.34 12.68
N GLY A 168 7.55 -1.42 11.93
CA GLY A 168 7.28 0.03 11.96
C GLY A 168 6.11 0.43 11.05
N ALA A 169 5.76 1.72 11.07
CA ALA A 169 4.61 2.26 10.35
C ALA A 169 4.67 2.14 8.84
N ASN A 170 5.88 2.31 8.31
CA ASN A 170 6.14 2.32 6.87
C ASN A 170 6.65 0.96 6.39
N ASP A 171 6.84 -0.01 7.29
CA ASP A 171 7.27 -1.34 6.93
C ASP A 171 6.13 -2.11 6.25
N ILE A 172 6.53 -2.97 5.33
CA ILE A 172 5.62 -3.81 4.56
C ILE A 172 6.07 -5.25 4.70
N VAL A 173 5.12 -6.11 5.04
CA VAL A 173 5.38 -7.51 5.36
C VAL A 173 4.44 -8.40 4.56
N ALA A 174 4.99 -9.44 3.92
CA ALA A 174 4.24 -10.57 3.42
C ALA A 174 4.42 -11.77 4.35
N VAL A 175 3.41 -12.63 4.48
CA VAL A 175 3.48 -13.89 5.24
C VAL A 175 3.23 -15.06 4.30
N VAL A 176 4.21 -15.95 4.17
CA VAL A 176 4.23 -17.06 3.21
C VAL A 176 4.53 -18.37 3.91
N TYR A 177 4.00 -19.48 3.38
CA TYR A 177 4.15 -20.82 3.94
C TYR A 177 4.97 -21.70 3.00
N THR A 178 5.93 -22.46 3.55
CA THR A 178 6.79 -23.33 2.75
C THR A 178 6.04 -24.41 1.98
N GLY A 179 4.95 -24.95 2.54
CA GLY A 179 4.10 -25.98 1.95
C GLY A 179 3.15 -25.47 0.86
N GLY A 180 3.27 -24.20 0.45
CA GLY A 180 2.49 -23.62 -0.65
C GLY A 180 1.03 -23.26 -0.29
N ARG A 181 0.72 -23.15 1.01
CA ARG A 181 -0.61 -22.75 1.48
C ARG A 181 -0.90 -21.29 1.17
N THR A 182 -1.84 -21.04 0.26
CA THR A 182 -2.33 -19.69 -0.09
C THR A 182 -3.52 -19.26 0.76
N ASP A 183 -4.29 -20.22 1.30
CA ASP A 183 -5.46 -19.97 2.16
C ASP A 183 -5.11 -19.21 3.44
N ALA A 184 -3.92 -19.47 3.98
CA ALA A 184 -3.41 -18.85 5.20
C ALA A 184 -2.42 -17.71 4.92
N ALA A 185 -1.92 -17.55 3.69
CA ALA A 185 -0.93 -16.54 3.34
C ALA A 185 -1.48 -15.11 3.42
N GLN A 186 -0.55 -14.15 3.38
CA GLN A 186 -0.83 -12.72 3.32
C GLN A 186 0.16 -12.07 2.35
N GLU A 187 -0.38 -11.38 1.34
CA GLU A 187 0.39 -10.52 0.44
C GLU A 187 0.99 -9.32 1.21
N PHE A 188 1.96 -8.63 0.59
CA PHE A 188 2.58 -7.45 1.18
C PHE A 188 1.53 -6.44 1.66
N THR A 189 1.56 -6.16 2.95
CA THR A 189 0.68 -5.20 3.62
C THR A 189 1.46 -4.45 4.71
N SER A 190 0.98 -3.28 5.11
CA SER A 190 1.40 -2.61 6.34
C SER A 190 0.41 -2.86 7.50
N ASN A 191 -0.67 -3.60 7.25
CA ASN A 191 -1.69 -3.89 8.24
C ASN A 191 -1.28 -5.06 9.14
N LYS A 192 -0.83 -4.73 10.37
CA LYS A 192 -0.41 -5.72 11.38
C LYS A 192 -1.48 -6.77 11.69
N LEU A 193 -2.76 -6.39 11.72
CA LEU A 193 -3.85 -7.31 12.01
C LEU A 193 -3.95 -8.42 10.95
N LEU A 194 -3.77 -8.08 9.67
CA LEU A 194 -3.77 -9.07 8.59
C LEU A 194 -2.56 -10.02 8.69
N MET A 195 -1.39 -9.50 9.09
CA MET A 195 -0.19 -10.31 9.33
C MET A 195 -0.42 -11.29 10.48
N GLU A 196 -0.91 -10.81 11.62
CA GLU A 196 -1.21 -11.64 12.81
C GLU A 196 -2.26 -12.71 12.51
N GLN A 197 -3.33 -12.36 11.78
CA GLN A 197 -4.34 -13.32 11.34
C GLN A 197 -3.76 -14.40 10.43
N SER A 198 -2.79 -14.06 9.57
CA SER A 198 -2.06 -15.04 8.79
C SER A 198 -1.25 -15.94 9.71
N VAL A 199 -0.36 -15.39 10.54
CA VAL A 199 0.50 -16.13 11.48
C VAL A 199 -0.31 -17.07 12.38
N ASN A 200 -1.45 -16.61 12.91
CA ASN A 200 -2.27 -17.39 13.83
C ASN A 200 -2.92 -18.64 13.19
N ARG A 201 -2.97 -18.72 11.85
CA ARG A 201 -3.39 -19.92 11.09
C ARG A 201 -2.26 -20.95 10.88
N PHE A 202 -1.05 -20.66 11.34
CA PHE A 202 0.08 -21.57 11.23
C PHE A 202 -0.17 -22.90 11.96
N MET A 203 0.24 -23.99 11.30
CA MET A 203 0.23 -25.33 11.88
C MET A 203 1.38 -26.12 11.25
N GLY A 204 2.32 -26.54 12.09
CA GLY A 204 3.41 -27.42 11.70
C GLY A 204 2.93 -28.82 11.35
N ARG A 205 3.55 -29.42 10.33
CA ARG A 205 3.27 -30.77 9.81
C ARG A 205 4.53 -31.59 9.60
N LYS A 206 5.63 -31.24 10.29
CA LYS A 206 6.88 -31.98 10.20
C LYS A 206 6.64 -33.46 10.45
N ILE A 207 7.11 -34.28 9.52
CA ILE A 207 7.11 -35.74 9.68
C ILE A 207 8.08 -36.15 10.80
N ARG A 208 7.73 -37.24 11.50
CA ARG A 208 8.45 -37.75 12.67
C ARG A 208 9.94 -37.94 12.39
N SER A 209 10.82 -37.89 13.40
CA SER A 209 12.29 -38.03 13.24
C SER A 209 12.70 -39.25 12.41
N SER A 210 13.75 -39.11 11.59
CA SER A 210 14.32 -40.20 10.79
C SER A 210 14.88 -41.31 11.69
N THR A 211 15.53 -40.93 12.79
CA THR A 211 16.04 -41.86 13.79
C THR A 211 14.93 -42.69 14.43
N LEU A 212 13.79 -42.08 14.77
CA LEU A 212 12.65 -42.84 15.33
C LEU A 212 12.01 -43.79 14.31
N GLU A 213 11.85 -43.36 13.06
CA GLU A 213 11.32 -44.23 12.00
C GLU A 213 12.26 -45.42 11.69
N ARG A 214 13.58 -45.17 11.69
CA ARG A 214 14.60 -46.22 11.57
C ARG A 214 14.62 -47.14 12.79
N LEU A 215 14.40 -46.63 14.00
CA LEU A 215 14.26 -47.44 15.21
C LEU A 215 13.04 -48.37 15.13
N ASP A 216 11.91 -47.88 14.66
CA ASP A 216 10.72 -48.71 14.47
C ASP A 216 10.92 -49.74 13.35
N ALA A 217 11.61 -49.37 12.27
CA ALA A 217 12.01 -50.32 11.22
C ALA A 217 12.95 -51.41 11.75
N TYR A 218 13.92 -51.06 12.59
CA TYR A 218 14.79 -52.00 13.29
C TYR A 218 13.99 -52.96 14.17
N ASN A 219 13.11 -52.43 15.03
CA ASN A 219 12.32 -53.22 15.97
C ASN A 219 11.36 -54.17 15.23
N ARG A 220 10.75 -53.74 14.12
CA ARG A 220 9.95 -54.60 13.24
C ARG A 220 10.76 -55.74 12.62
N GLN A 221 11.98 -55.47 12.18
CA GLN A 221 12.86 -56.49 11.58
C GLN A 221 13.35 -57.49 12.62
N ARG A 222 13.71 -57.03 13.83
CA ARG A 222 14.11 -57.89 14.95
C ARG A 222 12.99 -58.81 15.42
N GLY A 223 11.73 -58.38 15.32
CA GLY A 223 10.56 -59.18 15.68
C GLY A 223 10.19 -60.29 14.67
N MET A 224 10.85 -60.37 13.51
CA MET A 224 10.65 -61.42 12.51
C MET A 224 11.73 -62.50 12.66
N GLU A 225 11.35 -63.76 12.93
CA GLU A 225 12.26 -64.92 12.83
C GLU A 225 12.71 -65.10 11.38
N LEU A 226 13.92 -64.65 11.07
CA LEU A 226 14.53 -64.81 9.75
C LEU A 226 15.55 -65.96 9.79
N PRO A 227 15.67 -66.76 8.71
CA PRO A 227 16.68 -67.82 8.60
C PRO A 227 18.11 -67.25 8.70
N GLU A 228 19.00 -67.96 9.42
CA GLU A 228 20.38 -67.53 9.71
C GLU A 228 21.20 -67.11 8.47
N SER A 229 20.85 -67.61 7.28
CA SER A 229 21.50 -67.30 6.01
C SER A 229 21.26 -65.88 5.47
N GLU A 230 20.25 -65.14 5.96
CA GLU A 230 19.98 -63.75 5.54
C GLU A 230 20.54 -62.69 6.50
N THR A 231 20.89 -63.08 7.73
CA THR A 231 21.34 -62.19 8.80
C THR A 231 22.69 -61.52 8.50
N GLY A 232 23.62 -62.25 7.87
CA GLY A 232 24.96 -61.73 7.55
C GLY A 232 25.02 -60.77 6.35
N ALA A 233 24.08 -60.88 5.41
CA ALA A 233 24.06 -60.06 4.20
C ALA A 233 23.38 -58.68 4.41
N ARG A 234 22.55 -58.53 5.45
CA ARG A 234 21.92 -57.25 5.82
C ARG A 234 22.72 -56.43 6.83
N ALA A 235 23.68 -57.03 7.53
CA ALA A 235 24.50 -56.36 8.55
C ALA A 235 25.36 -55.19 8.01
N GLY A 236 25.54 -55.07 6.70
CA GLY A 236 26.32 -53.99 6.06
C GLY A 236 25.52 -52.88 5.38
N LYS A 237 24.17 -52.92 5.38
CA LYS A 237 23.34 -51.83 4.84
C LYS A 237 22.56 -51.20 5.99
N GLY A 238 22.80 -49.92 6.24
CA GLY A 238 22.10 -49.15 7.26
C GLY A 238 20.58 -49.32 7.15
N ILE A 239 19.89 -49.27 8.30
CA ILE A 239 18.43 -49.39 8.34
C ILE A 239 17.86 -48.15 7.64
N GLN A 240 17.12 -48.37 6.56
CA GLN A 240 16.59 -47.29 5.75
C GLN A 240 15.39 -46.65 6.43
N ASP A 241 15.31 -45.34 6.31
CA ASP A 241 14.13 -44.58 6.69
C ASP A 241 13.02 -44.80 5.64
N PRO A 242 11.86 -45.35 6.01
CA PRO A 242 10.74 -45.54 5.08
C PRO A 242 10.21 -44.21 4.50
N LEU A 243 10.49 -43.07 5.13
CA LEU A 243 10.04 -41.74 4.73
C LEU A 243 11.16 -40.89 4.09
N ASP A 244 12.31 -41.47 3.72
CA ASP A 244 13.44 -40.72 3.12
C ASP A 244 13.01 -39.86 1.91
N PHE A 245 12.20 -40.43 1.02
CA PHE A 245 11.69 -39.71 -0.15
C PHE A 245 10.80 -38.51 0.23
N GLU A 246 9.93 -38.68 1.23
CA GLU A 246 9.05 -37.61 1.70
C GLU A 246 9.84 -36.49 2.39
N ARG A 247 10.89 -36.84 3.15
CA ARG A 247 11.81 -35.84 3.73
C ARG A 247 12.53 -35.04 2.65
N ALA A 248 13.08 -35.73 1.65
CA ALA A 248 13.76 -35.07 0.54
C ALA A 248 12.80 -34.16 -0.24
N TYR A 249 11.56 -34.61 -0.46
CA TYR A 249 10.52 -33.81 -1.09
C TYR A 249 10.17 -32.56 -0.28
N ASN A 250 9.97 -32.67 1.04
CA ASN A 250 9.69 -31.54 1.92
C ASN A 250 10.86 -30.54 1.96
N ALA A 251 12.09 -31.04 2.04
CA ALA A 251 13.31 -30.21 2.00
C ALA A 251 13.40 -29.41 0.70
N ARG A 252 13.20 -30.07 -0.44
CA ARG A 252 13.20 -29.42 -1.77
C ARG A 252 12.05 -28.42 -1.91
N THR A 253 10.89 -28.71 -1.34
CA THR A 253 9.72 -27.83 -1.37
C THR A 253 9.99 -26.53 -0.60
N ALA A 254 10.53 -26.61 0.61
CA ALA A 254 10.89 -25.41 1.39
C ALA A 254 11.96 -24.56 0.68
N MET A 255 13.01 -25.21 0.13
CA MET A 255 14.06 -24.52 -0.62
C MET A 255 13.53 -23.89 -1.92
N GLY A 256 12.65 -24.59 -2.65
CA GLY A 256 11.98 -24.07 -3.83
C GLY A 256 11.11 -22.86 -3.51
N SER A 257 10.40 -22.87 -2.38
CA SER A 257 9.63 -21.73 -1.89
C SER A 257 10.53 -20.51 -1.61
N LEU A 258 11.64 -20.69 -0.89
CA LEU A 258 12.62 -19.62 -0.66
C LEU A 258 13.23 -19.07 -1.96
N GLN A 259 13.56 -19.97 -2.90
CA GLN A 259 14.08 -19.61 -4.21
C GLN A 259 13.06 -18.76 -5.00
N ASN A 260 11.80 -19.18 -5.03
CA ASN A 260 10.74 -18.49 -5.77
C ASN A 260 10.44 -17.12 -5.17
N ILE A 261 10.42 -16.99 -3.83
CA ILE A 261 10.26 -15.70 -3.15
C ILE A 261 11.44 -14.78 -3.48
N ALA A 262 12.67 -15.28 -3.43
CA ALA A 262 13.85 -14.49 -3.78
C ALA A 262 13.81 -14.00 -5.24
N LYS A 263 13.35 -14.84 -6.18
CA LYS A 263 13.14 -14.45 -7.58
C LYS A 263 12.00 -13.45 -7.74
N TYR A 264 10.90 -13.62 -7.03
CA TYR A 264 9.78 -12.68 -7.04
C TYR A 264 10.19 -11.27 -6.60
N LEU A 265 11.13 -11.22 -5.64
CA LEU A 265 11.73 -9.98 -5.15
C LEU A 265 12.80 -9.38 -6.07
N ALA A 266 13.10 -9.97 -7.24
CA ALA A 266 14.08 -9.45 -8.18
C ALA A 266 13.75 -8.04 -8.68
N ASN A 267 12.46 -7.74 -8.89
CA ASN A 267 12.02 -6.45 -9.43
C ASN A 267 11.95 -5.33 -8.39
N VAL A 268 12.23 -5.63 -7.12
CA VAL A 268 12.34 -4.64 -6.05
C VAL A 268 13.80 -4.16 -5.98
N GLN A 269 14.06 -2.92 -6.38
CA GLN A 269 15.40 -2.33 -6.44
C GLN A 269 15.57 -1.22 -5.40
N GLY A 270 16.81 -0.85 -5.07
CA GLY A 270 17.11 0.33 -4.24
C GLY A 270 16.86 0.17 -2.74
N ARG A 271 16.54 -1.05 -2.28
CA ARG A 271 16.31 -1.39 -0.87
C ARG A 271 16.82 -2.80 -0.57
N ARG A 272 17.33 -2.99 0.65
CA ARG A 272 17.61 -4.31 1.22
C ARG A 272 16.29 -5.06 1.45
N LYS A 273 16.28 -6.34 1.10
CA LYS A 273 15.10 -7.21 1.20
C LYS A 273 15.41 -8.34 2.17
N ALA A 274 14.53 -8.57 3.13
CA ALA A 274 14.76 -9.50 4.22
C ALA A 274 13.70 -10.59 4.23
N ILE A 275 14.14 -11.85 4.23
CA ILE A 275 13.27 -12.99 4.52
C ILE A 275 13.51 -13.40 5.98
N LEU A 276 12.47 -13.35 6.82
CA LEU A 276 12.48 -13.95 8.15
C LEU A 276 11.95 -15.37 8.03
N PHE A 277 12.84 -16.36 8.11
CA PHE A 277 12.51 -17.76 7.96
C PHE A 277 12.35 -18.43 9.34
N PHE A 278 11.10 -18.64 9.75
CA PHE A 278 10.77 -19.33 11.00
C PHE A 278 10.69 -20.83 10.75
N SER A 279 11.70 -21.57 11.19
CA SER A 279 11.84 -23.00 10.89
C SER A 279 12.68 -23.70 11.95
N GLU A 280 12.44 -24.99 12.18
CA GLU A 280 13.35 -25.84 12.96
C GLU A 280 14.58 -26.29 12.13
N GLY A 281 14.60 -25.99 10.82
CA GLY A 281 15.65 -26.34 9.89
C GLY A 281 15.48 -27.72 9.25
N ILE A 282 16.27 -27.97 8.22
CA ILE A 282 16.26 -29.24 7.48
C ILE A 282 17.20 -30.23 8.16
N ASP A 283 16.67 -31.36 8.63
CA ASP A 283 17.42 -32.45 9.27
C ASP A 283 17.96 -33.52 8.28
N TYR A 284 17.95 -33.21 6.98
CA TYR A 284 18.45 -34.08 5.90
C TYR A 284 19.98 -34.01 5.78
N ASP A 285 20.65 -35.17 5.79
CA ASP A 285 22.09 -35.31 5.61
C ASP A 285 22.53 -35.06 4.17
N THR A 286 22.90 -33.82 3.89
CA THR A 286 23.44 -33.43 2.58
C THR A 286 24.87 -33.93 2.33
N LEU A 287 25.53 -34.53 3.33
CA LEU A 287 26.90 -35.07 3.21
C LEU A 287 26.91 -36.54 2.78
N ASP A 288 25.79 -37.26 2.90
CA ASP A 288 25.62 -38.63 2.39
C ASP A 288 25.42 -38.67 0.86
N VAL A 289 26.37 -38.10 0.12
CA VAL A 289 26.29 -37.96 -1.35
C VAL A 289 26.33 -39.32 -2.06
N MET A 290 26.88 -40.35 -1.41
CA MET A 290 26.91 -41.73 -1.92
C MET A 290 25.57 -42.45 -1.75
N GLY A 291 24.68 -41.94 -0.89
CA GLY A 291 23.31 -42.42 -0.73
C GLY A 291 23.19 -43.72 0.07
N ASP A 292 24.10 -43.95 1.01
CA ASP A 292 24.13 -45.19 1.80
C ASP A 292 22.94 -45.28 2.78
N ILE A 293 22.48 -44.13 3.28
CA ILE A 293 21.36 -43.98 4.22
C ILE A 293 20.26 -43.08 3.61
N GLN A 294 20.64 -42.00 2.93
CA GLN A 294 19.73 -40.98 2.39
C GLN A 294 19.99 -40.71 0.91
N ARG A 295 19.08 -41.15 0.03
CA ARG A 295 19.37 -41.29 -1.41
C ARG A 295 19.28 -39.99 -2.20
N ASN A 296 18.69 -38.94 -1.62
CA ASN A 296 18.44 -37.67 -2.29
C ASN A 296 19.29 -36.52 -1.75
N ALA A 297 20.39 -36.82 -1.04
CA ALA A 297 21.30 -35.84 -0.46
C ALA A 297 21.79 -34.81 -1.49
N SER A 298 22.15 -35.27 -2.70
CA SER A 298 22.55 -34.41 -3.80
C SER A 298 21.44 -33.44 -4.22
N ASP A 299 20.21 -33.91 -4.39
CA ASP A 299 19.08 -33.09 -4.84
C ASP A 299 18.73 -31.99 -3.83
N VAL A 300 18.74 -32.34 -2.54
CA VAL A 300 18.51 -31.40 -1.43
C VAL A 300 19.62 -30.35 -1.38
N LEU A 301 20.88 -30.79 -1.49
CA LEU A 301 22.03 -29.88 -1.53
C LEU A 301 21.97 -28.91 -2.71
N TYR A 302 21.57 -29.37 -3.90
CA TYR A 302 21.39 -28.50 -5.07
C TYR A 302 20.24 -27.51 -4.85
N SER A 303 19.11 -27.94 -4.31
CA SER A 303 17.97 -27.05 -4.04
C SER A 303 18.32 -25.96 -3.03
N MET A 304 19.10 -26.30 -1.99
CA MET A 304 19.62 -25.32 -1.02
C MET A 304 20.57 -24.32 -1.68
N LYS A 305 21.48 -24.78 -2.53
CA LYS A 305 22.38 -23.91 -3.32
C LYS A 305 21.60 -23.00 -4.26
N ASP A 306 20.55 -23.49 -4.90
CA ASP A 306 19.70 -22.71 -5.81
C ASP A 306 18.90 -21.63 -5.08
N ALA A 307 18.42 -21.91 -3.87
CA ALA A 307 17.76 -20.91 -3.01
C ALA A 307 18.74 -19.79 -2.60
N ILE A 308 19.95 -20.15 -2.15
CA ILE A 308 21.02 -19.20 -1.80
C ILE A 308 21.44 -18.39 -3.04
N ALA A 309 21.59 -19.05 -4.20
CA ALA A 309 21.95 -18.40 -5.45
C ALA A 309 20.90 -17.36 -5.86
N ALA A 310 19.61 -17.71 -5.81
CA ALA A 310 18.52 -16.79 -6.11
C ALA A 310 18.47 -15.60 -5.13
N ALA A 311 18.69 -15.85 -3.83
CA ALA A 311 18.71 -14.80 -2.81
C ALA A 311 19.86 -13.81 -3.04
N THR A 312 21.09 -14.33 -3.19
CA THR A 312 22.28 -13.50 -3.41
C THR A 312 22.24 -12.77 -4.75
N GLN A 313 21.70 -13.37 -5.80
CA GLN A 313 21.51 -12.70 -7.10
C GLN A 313 20.55 -11.52 -6.99
N ASN A 314 19.47 -11.67 -6.21
CA ASN A 314 18.41 -10.67 -6.11
C ASN A 314 18.52 -9.76 -4.89
N ASN A 315 19.67 -9.70 -4.21
CA ASN A 315 19.90 -8.86 -3.03
C ASN A 315 18.89 -9.12 -1.88
N VAL A 316 18.66 -10.40 -1.57
CA VAL A 316 17.78 -10.86 -0.49
C VAL A 316 18.64 -11.54 0.58
N ALA A 317 18.46 -11.14 1.85
CA ALA A 317 19.12 -11.75 2.99
C ALA A 317 18.14 -12.65 3.77
N PHE A 318 18.57 -13.84 4.17
CA PHE A 318 17.80 -14.76 4.99
C PHE A 318 18.16 -14.59 6.47
N TYR A 319 17.16 -14.27 7.28
CA TYR A 319 17.24 -14.24 8.73
C TYR A 319 16.52 -15.47 9.25
N THR A 320 17.25 -16.47 9.71
CA THR A 320 16.68 -17.75 10.12
C THR A 320 16.39 -17.73 11.61
N ILE A 321 15.19 -18.16 12.02
CA ILE A 321 14.72 -18.13 13.41
C ILE A 321 14.27 -19.53 13.80
N ASP A 322 15.01 -20.15 14.73
CA ASP A 322 14.65 -21.43 15.33
C ASP A 322 13.70 -21.22 16.51
N PRO A 323 12.41 -21.57 16.40
CA PRO A 323 11.42 -21.33 17.45
C PRO A 323 11.64 -22.21 18.69
N ARG A 324 12.53 -23.21 18.63
CA ARG A 324 12.79 -24.15 19.73
C ARG A 324 13.50 -23.49 20.91
N GLY A 325 14.28 -22.44 20.67
CA GLY A 325 15.01 -21.72 21.72
C GLY A 325 16.21 -22.48 22.31
N LEU A 326 16.70 -22.04 23.46
CA LEU A 326 17.85 -22.62 24.17
C LEU A 326 17.50 -23.97 24.83
N GLY A 327 18.30 -25.01 24.57
CA GLY A 327 18.18 -26.30 25.28
C GLY A 327 17.12 -27.26 24.76
N ALA A 328 16.36 -26.88 23.73
CA ALA A 328 15.30 -27.70 23.14
C ALA A 328 15.78 -28.83 22.21
N MET A 329 17.08 -29.13 22.19
CA MET A 329 17.66 -30.30 21.49
C MET A 329 17.12 -31.65 21.99
N PHE A 330 16.49 -31.69 23.18
CA PHE A 330 16.14 -32.94 23.87
C PHE A 330 14.65 -33.08 24.20
N GLY A 331 13.76 -32.32 23.53
CA GLY A 331 12.41 -32.09 24.05
C GLY A 331 11.32 -33.11 23.70
N GLY A 332 11.05 -33.35 22.42
CA GLY A 332 9.86 -34.12 22.01
C GLY A 332 10.18 -35.53 21.53
N GLU A 333 11.22 -35.65 20.72
CA GLU A 333 11.60 -36.87 20.03
C GLU A 333 12.27 -37.88 20.97
N SER A 334 12.95 -37.40 22.01
CA SER A 334 13.55 -38.22 23.08
C SER A 334 12.49 -38.96 23.91
N ILE A 335 11.33 -38.34 24.12
CA ILE A 335 10.21 -38.92 24.89
C ILE A 335 9.59 -40.11 24.14
N GLU A 336 9.56 -40.04 22.81
CA GLU A 336 9.03 -41.10 21.95
C GLU A 336 10.02 -42.26 21.71
N MET A 337 11.28 -42.07 22.08
CA MET A 337 12.31 -43.07 21.82
C MET A 337 12.10 -44.30 22.71
N THR A 338 11.84 -45.44 22.08
CA THR A 338 11.85 -46.76 22.73
C THR A 338 13.29 -47.24 22.93
N ALA A 339 13.51 -48.38 23.58
CA ALA A 339 14.86 -48.89 23.87
C ALA A 339 15.70 -49.02 22.56
N PRO A 340 16.74 -48.19 22.38
CA PRO A 340 17.59 -48.25 21.19
C PRO A 340 18.48 -49.51 21.20
N PRO A 341 19.01 -49.96 20.04
CA PRO A 341 19.99 -51.04 19.98
C PRO A 341 21.26 -50.69 20.80
N GLU A 342 21.88 -51.71 21.41
CA GLU A 342 23.14 -51.55 22.14
C GLU A 342 24.32 -51.22 21.21
N ASP A 343 24.26 -51.66 19.95
CA ASP A 343 25.31 -51.42 18.96
C ASP A 343 25.15 -50.03 18.32
N PRO A 344 26.09 -49.09 18.56
CA PRO A 344 26.04 -47.76 17.98
C PRO A 344 26.23 -47.73 16.46
N ALA A 345 26.73 -48.81 15.84
CA ALA A 345 26.96 -48.88 14.39
C ALA A 345 25.67 -48.77 13.58
N TYR A 346 24.51 -49.05 14.17
CA TYR A 346 23.21 -48.86 13.52
C TYR A 346 22.84 -47.38 13.34
N GLY A 347 23.51 -46.45 14.04
CA GLY A 347 23.27 -45.02 13.91
C GLY A 347 21.86 -44.61 14.32
N ILE A 348 21.26 -45.32 15.28
CA ILE A 348 19.88 -45.16 15.75
C ILE A 348 19.89 -45.15 17.29
N GLY A 349 19.90 -43.96 17.87
CA GLY A 349 19.90 -43.76 19.31
C GLY A 349 19.88 -42.26 19.66
N GLU A 350 20.03 -41.93 20.94
CA GLU A 350 19.93 -40.54 21.43
C GLU A 350 20.94 -39.62 20.73
N GLN A 351 22.16 -40.13 20.48
CA GLN A 351 23.19 -39.37 19.76
C GLN A 351 22.77 -39.03 18.31
N SER A 352 21.99 -39.89 17.65
CA SER A 352 21.47 -39.63 16.31
C SER A 352 20.37 -38.57 16.32
N LEU A 353 19.52 -38.53 17.35
CA LEU A 353 18.55 -37.44 17.55
C LEU A 353 19.25 -36.10 17.75
N VAL A 354 20.32 -36.07 18.55
CA VAL A 354 21.14 -34.86 18.74
C VAL A 354 21.82 -34.46 17.43
N ALA A 355 22.31 -35.43 16.64
CA ALA A 355 22.90 -35.16 15.34
C ALA A 355 21.88 -34.57 14.34
N GLU A 356 20.65 -35.10 14.30
CA GLU A 356 19.55 -34.54 13.51
C GLU A 356 19.24 -33.09 13.92
N ALA A 357 19.12 -32.83 15.22
CA ALA A 357 18.87 -31.48 15.74
C ALA A 357 20.00 -30.50 15.37
N ARG A 358 21.26 -30.91 15.53
CA ARG A 358 22.42 -30.11 15.12
C ARG A 358 22.40 -29.81 13.62
N ARG A 359 22.16 -30.82 12.79
CA ARG A 359 22.07 -30.68 11.33
C ARG A 359 20.98 -29.70 10.92
N SER A 360 19.81 -29.78 11.55
CA SER A 360 18.73 -28.83 11.34
C SER A 360 19.15 -27.39 11.63
N GLN A 361 19.86 -27.14 12.73
CA GLN A 361 20.38 -25.81 13.06
C GLN A 361 21.50 -25.34 12.12
N ASP A 362 22.39 -26.25 11.70
CA ASP A 362 23.46 -25.94 10.76
C ASP A 362 22.92 -25.55 9.38
N SER A 363 21.80 -26.14 8.95
CA SER A 363 21.10 -25.71 7.74
C SER A 363 20.63 -24.25 7.84
N LEU A 364 20.08 -23.84 8.99
CA LEU A 364 19.63 -22.47 9.24
C LEU A 364 20.79 -21.48 9.28
N ARG A 365 21.93 -21.86 9.89
CA ARG A 365 23.17 -21.07 9.90
C ARG A 365 23.67 -20.85 8.49
N THR A 366 23.79 -21.92 7.70
CA THR A 366 24.29 -21.86 6.33
C THR A 366 23.43 -20.94 5.45
N LEU A 367 22.10 -21.07 5.52
CA LEU A 367 21.17 -20.21 4.79
C LEU A 367 21.35 -18.72 5.12
N ALA A 368 21.50 -18.38 6.40
CA ALA A 368 21.68 -17.00 6.83
C ALA A 368 23.06 -16.45 6.45
N GLU A 369 24.13 -17.18 6.78
CA GLU A 369 25.51 -16.74 6.57
C GLU A 369 25.84 -16.55 5.09
N GLU A 370 25.38 -17.46 4.22
CA GLU A 370 25.65 -17.39 2.77
C GLU A 370 24.85 -16.27 2.07
N THR A 371 23.76 -15.79 2.67
CA THR A 371 22.95 -14.69 2.14
C THR A 371 23.19 -13.35 2.84
N GLY A 372 24.09 -13.30 3.83
CA GLY A 372 24.42 -12.08 4.58
C GLY A 372 23.38 -11.69 5.63
N GLY A 373 22.56 -12.63 6.10
CA GLY A 373 21.64 -12.45 7.22
C GLY A 373 22.16 -13.03 8.54
N ILE A 374 21.27 -13.19 9.52
CA ILE A 374 21.60 -13.63 10.89
C ILE A 374 20.80 -14.89 11.22
N ALA A 375 21.48 -15.90 11.75
CA ALA A 375 20.84 -17.09 12.31
C ALA A 375 20.58 -16.93 13.81
N VAL A 376 19.31 -17.07 14.20
CA VAL A 376 18.81 -17.03 15.57
C VAL A 376 18.52 -18.46 16.00
N VAL A 377 19.57 -19.14 16.43
CA VAL A 377 19.54 -20.55 16.84
C VAL A 377 20.03 -20.70 18.28
N ASN A 378 19.43 -21.62 19.02
CA ASN A 378 19.85 -21.94 20.39
C ASN A 378 19.84 -20.73 21.36
N THR A 379 18.85 -19.84 21.25
CA THR A 379 18.68 -18.67 22.12
C THR A 379 17.22 -18.45 22.47
N ASN A 380 16.95 -17.96 23.68
CA ASN A 380 15.63 -17.47 24.08
C ASN A 380 15.51 -15.95 24.02
N ASP A 381 16.60 -15.25 23.70
CA ASP A 381 16.63 -13.80 23.49
C ASP A 381 16.23 -13.46 22.05
N PHE A 382 14.92 -13.58 21.76
CA PHE A 382 14.36 -13.21 20.47
C PHE A 382 14.32 -11.69 20.28
N ALA A 383 13.95 -10.93 21.31
CA ALA A 383 13.94 -9.46 21.26
C ALA A 383 15.30 -8.89 20.84
N GLY A 384 16.39 -9.26 21.51
CA GLY A 384 17.73 -8.81 21.14
C GLY A 384 18.16 -9.28 19.74
N ALA A 385 17.66 -10.41 19.27
CA ALA A 385 17.88 -10.86 17.90
C ALA A 385 17.10 -10.04 16.87
N TYR A 386 15.83 -9.75 17.13
CA TYR A 386 14.99 -8.89 16.29
C TYR A 386 15.54 -7.48 16.20
N ASP A 387 16.02 -6.90 17.30
CA ASP A 387 16.70 -5.59 17.29
C ASP A 387 17.90 -5.56 16.34
N ARG A 388 18.71 -6.63 16.31
CA ARG A 388 19.83 -6.75 15.36
C ARG A 388 19.34 -6.84 13.92
N ILE A 389 18.29 -7.63 13.66
CA ILE A 389 17.67 -7.77 12.34
C ILE A 389 17.13 -6.42 11.87
N VAL A 390 16.36 -5.72 12.71
CA VAL A 390 15.83 -4.38 12.45
C VAL A 390 16.97 -3.43 12.12
N ARG A 391 17.99 -3.32 12.98
CA ARG A 391 19.14 -2.44 12.78
C ARG A 391 19.88 -2.70 11.47
N ALA A 392 20.11 -3.96 11.14
CA ALA A 392 20.77 -4.37 9.90
C ALA A 392 19.98 -4.00 8.63
N ASN A 393 18.66 -3.85 8.74
CA ASN A 393 17.77 -3.41 7.65
C ASN A 393 17.42 -1.92 7.70
N SER A 394 17.76 -1.21 8.78
CA SER A 394 17.49 0.22 8.94
C SER A 394 18.65 1.10 8.51
N HIS A 395 19.91 0.70 8.73
CA HIS A 395 21.09 1.52 8.45
C HIS A 395 22.14 0.75 7.66
N TYR A 396 22.40 1.15 6.41
CA TYR A 396 23.41 0.54 5.54
C TYR A 396 23.80 1.49 4.40
N TYR A 397 24.95 1.24 3.80
CA TYR A 397 25.36 1.89 2.54
C TYR A 397 24.99 1.00 1.37
N LEU A 398 24.23 1.55 0.41
CA LEU A 398 23.91 0.89 -0.84
C LEU A 398 24.95 1.28 -1.89
N LEU A 399 25.70 0.30 -2.37
CA LEU A 399 26.75 0.43 -3.37
C LEU A 399 26.31 -0.28 -4.65
N GLY A 400 26.22 0.45 -5.76
CA GLY A 400 25.90 -0.12 -7.07
C GLY A 400 27.12 -0.13 -7.98
N TYR A 401 27.33 -1.19 -8.76
CA TYR A 401 28.38 -1.22 -9.80
C TYR A 401 27.98 -2.05 -11.02
N TYR A 402 28.62 -1.79 -12.15
CA TYR A 402 28.54 -2.62 -13.35
C TYR A 402 29.77 -3.54 -13.41
N PRO A 403 29.60 -4.88 -13.43
CA PRO A 403 30.72 -5.80 -13.52
C PRO A 403 31.54 -5.58 -14.79
N LYS A 404 32.87 -5.48 -14.64
CA LYS A 404 33.80 -5.31 -15.77
C LYS A 404 33.75 -6.43 -16.81
N TYR A 405 33.27 -7.62 -16.43
CA TYR A 405 33.14 -8.78 -17.32
C TYR A 405 31.73 -9.37 -17.26
N GLU A 406 31.03 -9.37 -18.40
CA GLU A 406 29.60 -9.69 -18.50
C GLU A 406 29.34 -11.10 -19.03
N ARG A 407 29.86 -12.13 -18.35
CA ARG A 407 29.50 -13.52 -18.66
C ARG A 407 28.28 -13.94 -17.84
N ARG A 408 27.16 -14.22 -18.53
CA ARG A 408 25.97 -14.89 -17.99
C ARG A 408 26.17 -16.40 -17.88
N ASP A 409 27.20 -16.80 -17.15
CA ASP A 409 27.69 -18.17 -17.10
C ASP A 409 27.24 -18.97 -15.87
N GLY A 410 26.40 -18.37 -15.01
CA GLY A 410 25.92 -19.06 -13.80
C GLY A 410 26.98 -19.27 -12.73
N ARG A 411 28.17 -18.63 -12.84
CA ARG A 411 29.24 -18.82 -11.86
C ARG A 411 29.08 -17.88 -10.68
N PHE A 412 29.49 -18.35 -9.51
CA PHE A 412 29.63 -17.52 -8.32
C PHE A 412 30.75 -16.50 -8.50
N ARG A 413 30.46 -15.25 -8.16
CA ARG A 413 31.37 -14.10 -8.19
C ARG A 413 31.50 -13.59 -6.76
N ARG A 414 32.72 -13.67 -6.23
CA ARG A 414 33.01 -13.20 -4.87
C ARG A 414 33.04 -11.68 -4.85
N ILE A 415 32.33 -11.08 -3.91
CA ILE A 415 32.35 -9.63 -3.64
C ILE A 415 33.17 -9.40 -2.38
N GLU A 416 34.02 -8.40 -2.42
CA GLU A 416 34.74 -7.90 -1.25
C GLU A 416 34.56 -6.38 -1.19
N VAL A 417 33.99 -5.90 -0.08
CA VAL A 417 33.85 -4.47 0.21
C VAL A 417 34.88 -4.11 1.27
N ARG A 418 35.67 -3.07 1.01
CA ARG A 418 36.62 -2.50 1.95
C ARG A 418 36.31 -1.04 2.18
N VAL A 419 36.53 -0.59 3.41
CA VAL A 419 36.44 0.82 3.80
C VAL A 419 37.84 1.29 4.18
N LYS A 420 38.24 2.47 3.68
CA LYS A 420 39.58 3.05 3.92
C LYS A 420 39.77 3.53 5.36
N ARG A 421 38.67 3.84 6.05
CA ARG A 421 38.66 4.31 7.44
C ARG A 421 39.20 3.21 8.37
N PRO A 422 40.20 3.50 9.24
CA PRO A 422 40.71 2.52 10.19
C PRO A 422 39.72 2.28 11.34
N GLY A 423 39.81 1.11 11.98
CA GLY A 423 39.01 0.77 13.18
C GLY A 423 37.54 0.45 12.90
N VAL A 424 37.19 0.16 11.64
CA VAL A 424 35.82 -0.22 11.25
C VAL A 424 35.75 -1.66 10.79
N GLN A 425 34.61 -2.30 11.04
CA GLN A 425 34.25 -3.60 10.50
C GLN A 425 33.21 -3.40 9.41
N VAL A 426 33.38 -4.12 8.29
CA VAL A 426 32.47 -4.07 7.15
C VAL A 426 31.79 -5.42 7.03
N ASP A 427 30.48 -5.42 7.14
CA ASP A 427 29.66 -6.58 6.80
C ASP A 427 28.89 -6.30 5.51
N ALA A 428 29.03 -7.20 4.55
CA ALA A 428 28.43 -7.14 3.23
C ALA A 428 28.32 -8.56 2.68
N ARG A 429 27.41 -8.76 1.73
CA ARG A 429 27.26 -10.05 1.03
C ARG A 429 28.59 -10.52 0.43
N LYS A 430 28.86 -11.82 0.56
CA LYS A 430 30.14 -12.42 0.15
C LYS A 430 30.29 -12.61 -1.36
N GLY A 431 29.19 -12.49 -2.11
CA GLY A 431 29.18 -12.68 -3.55
C GLY A 431 27.79 -12.84 -4.12
N TYR A 432 27.73 -13.29 -5.36
CA TYR A 432 26.49 -13.61 -6.07
C TYR A 432 26.71 -14.58 -7.21
N VAL A 433 25.65 -15.25 -7.61
CA VAL A 433 25.67 -16.07 -8.82
C VAL A 433 25.32 -15.20 -10.02
N ALA A 434 26.17 -15.19 -11.05
CA ALA A 434 25.88 -14.49 -12.29
C ALA A 434 24.62 -15.07 -12.95
N PRO A 435 23.74 -14.24 -13.55
CA PRO A 435 22.56 -14.75 -14.24
C PRO A 435 22.94 -15.81 -15.28
N ARG A 436 22.11 -16.84 -15.45
CA ARG A 436 22.28 -17.88 -16.48
C ARG A 436 21.20 -17.73 -17.55
N GLY A 437 21.55 -17.97 -18.83
CA GLY A 437 20.56 -17.98 -19.92
C GLY A 437 20.02 -16.60 -20.30
N ARG A 438 18.96 -16.56 -21.12
CA ARG A 438 18.21 -15.33 -21.45
C ARG A 438 17.37 -14.94 -20.23
N GLU A 439 17.18 -13.64 -20.01
CA GLU A 439 16.30 -13.15 -18.94
C GLU A 439 14.89 -13.70 -19.17
N GLU A 440 14.36 -14.44 -18.20
CA GLU A 440 12.98 -14.90 -18.23
C GLU A 440 12.11 -13.65 -18.13
N GLU A 441 11.30 -13.40 -19.16
CA GLU A 441 10.31 -12.32 -19.12
C GLU A 441 9.39 -12.57 -17.91
N PRO A 442 9.02 -11.53 -17.14
CA PRO A 442 8.06 -11.67 -16.06
C PRO A 442 6.82 -12.42 -16.57
N PRO A 443 6.22 -13.31 -15.77
CA PRO A 443 4.99 -13.99 -16.17
C PRO A 443 3.98 -12.94 -16.63
N GLU A 444 3.32 -13.19 -17.77
CA GLU A 444 2.30 -12.27 -18.29
C GLU A 444 1.24 -12.06 -17.21
N THR A 445 1.28 -10.90 -16.56
CA THR A 445 0.21 -10.49 -15.66
C THR A 445 -1.06 -10.39 -16.50
N SER A 446 -2.14 -11.02 -16.03
CA SER A 446 -3.47 -10.90 -16.62
C SER A 446 -4.07 -9.51 -16.34
N ALA A 447 -3.35 -8.46 -16.73
CA ALA A 447 -3.88 -7.12 -16.78
C ALA A 447 -4.99 -7.06 -17.84
N THR A 448 -5.93 -6.15 -17.65
CA THR A 448 -7.02 -5.92 -18.60
C THR A 448 -6.53 -5.73 -20.03
N SER A 449 -7.31 -6.19 -21.01
CA SER A 449 -6.98 -6.05 -22.43
C SER A 449 -6.66 -4.59 -22.79
N GLY A 450 -5.55 -4.35 -23.50
CA GLY A 450 -5.14 -3.01 -23.94
C GLY A 450 -4.29 -2.21 -22.95
N THR A 451 -4.05 -2.70 -21.73
CA THR A 451 -3.13 -2.07 -20.76
C THR A 451 -1.72 -1.95 -21.34
N SER A 452 -1.09 -0.77 -21.22
CA SER A 452 0.28 -0.57 -21.73
C SER A 452 1.30 -1.46 -21.00
N PRO A 453 2.41 -1.86 -21.66
CA PRO A 453 3.45 -2.69 -21.03
C PRO A 453 4.00 -2.12 -19.71
N GLU A 454 4.16 -0.79 -19.64
CA GLU A 454 4.68 -0.12 -18.45
C GLU A 454 3.70 -0.17 -17.27
N VAL A 455 2.40 -0.06 -17.55
CA VAL A 455 1.36 -0.21 -16.51
C VAL A 455 1.22 -1.67 -16.10
N LYS A 456 1.33 -2.62 -17.04
CA LYS A 456 1.35 -4.06 -16.74
C LYS A 456 2.50 -4.43 -15.80
N GLU A 457 3.69 -3.91 -16.07
CA GLU A 457 4.87 -4.08 -15.20
C GLU A 457 4.59 -3.62 -13.77
N LEU A 458 3.96 -2.44 -13.62
CA LEU A 458 3.60 -1.89 -12.31
C LEU A 458 2.53 -2.71 -11.56
N LEU A 459 1.54 -3.27 -12.27
CA LEU A 459 0.53 -4.14 -11.69
C LEU A 459 1.12 -5.50 -11.24
N GLY A 460 2.12 -5.99 -11.98
CA GLY A 460 2.88 -7.21 -11.64
C GLY A 460 3.90 -7.04 -10.53
N SER A 461 4.30 -5.80 -10.25
CA SER A 461 5.27 -5.48 -9.20
C SER A 461 4.82 -6.07 -7.85
N PRO A 462 5.74 -6.68 -7.06
CA PRO A 462 5.41 -7.13 -5.71
C PRO A 462 5.05 -5.99 -4.77
N LEU A 463 5.53 -4.77 -5.05
CA LEU A 463 5.37 -3.59 -4.21
C LEU A 463 4.84 -2.39 -5.01
N PRO A 464 4.09 -1.48 -4.37
CA PRO A 464 3.67 -0.23 -4.99
C PRO A 464 4.89 0.65 -5.31
N GLN A 465 4.85 1.34 -6.44
CA GLN A 465 5.92 2.26 -6.86
C GLN A 465 5.46 3.71 -6.78
N GLY A 466 6.31 4.59 -6.28
CA GLY A 466 6.11 6.03 -6.31
C GLY A 466 6.47 6.64 -7.67
N GLY A 467 6.30 7.96 -7.81
CA GLY A 467 6.58 8.72 -9.02
C GLY A 467 5.37 9.53 -9.46
N LEU A 468 4.29 8.83 -9.79
CA LEU A 468 2.95 9.40 -9.91
C LEU A 468 2.14 9.05 -8.65
N THR A 469 1.73 10.07 -7.90
CA THR A 469 0.97 9.87 -6.66
C THR A 469 -0.45 9.40 -6.96
N LEU A 470 -0.90 8.37 -6.25
CA LEU A 470 -2.20 7.73 -6.35
C LEU A 470 -2.73 7.41 -4.96
N GLY A 471 -4.01 7.64 -4.75
CA GLY A 471 -4.76 7.16 -3.60
C GLY A 471 -5.88 6.21 -4.02
N VAL A 472 -6.21 5.23 -3.16
CA VAL A 472 -7.34 4.31 -3.34
C VAL A 472 -8.12 4.13 -2.03
N THR A 473 -9.45 4.06 -2.14
CA THR A 473 -10.36 3.49 -1.13
C THR A 473 -11.39 2.61 -1.84
N ALA A 474 -11.91 1.59 -1.17
CA ALA A 474 -12.95 0.72 -1.73
C ALA A 474 -13.98 0.31 -0.69
N ALA A 475 -15.25 0.25 -1.11
CA ALA A 475 -16.36 -0.23 -0.30
C ALA A 475 -17.11 -1.34 -1.05
N ALA A 476 -17.28 -2.49 -0.40
CA ALA A 476 -18.06 -3.60 -0.93
C ALA A 476 -19.54 -3.48 -0.55
N PHE A 477 -20.42 -3.72 -1.50
CA PHE A 477 -21.88 -3.75 -1.38
C PHE A 477 -22.38 -5.12 -1.86
N LYS A 478 -23.59 -5.49 -1.45
CA LYS A 478 -24.25 -6.67 -2.00
C LYS A 478 -24.51 -6.45 -3.49
N GLY A 479 -23.99 -7.35 -4.33
CA GLY A 479 -24.17 -7.30 -5.78
C GLY A 479 -25.16 -8.36 -6.29
N THR A 480 -25.11 -8.61 -7.59
CA THR A 480 -25.88 -9.65 -8.29
C THR A 480 -25.14 -11.00 -8.28
N ASP A 481 -25.85 -12.10 -8.50
CA ASP A 481 -25.26 -13.43 -8.79
C ASP A 481 -24.21 -13.93 -7.77
N LYS A 482 -24.47 -13.72 -6.48
CA LYS A 482 -23.59 -14.11 -5.35
C LYS A 482 -22.24 -13.40 -5.32
N LYS A 483 -22.05 -12.36 -6.13
CA LYS A 483 -20.90 -11.47 -6.06
C LYS A 483 -21.27 -10.20 -5.32
N ALA A 484 -20.26 -9.55 -4.75
CA ALA A 484 -20.37 -8.20 -4.24
C ALA A 484 -20.08 -7.20 -5.36
N SER A 485 -20.78 -6.07 -5.33
CA SER A 485 -20.45 -4.87 -6.10
C SER A 485 -19.45 -4.06 -5.29
N VAL A 486 -18.25 -3.82 -5.81
CA VAL A 486 -17.19 -3.09 -5.10
C VAL A 486 -16.97 -1.74 -5.76
N ALA A 487 -17.32 -0.66 -5.06
CA ALA A 487 -17.05 0.71 -5.49
C ALA A 487 -15.61 1.08 -5.11
N VAL A 488 -14.76 1.30 -6.11
CA VAL A 488 -13.35 1.68 -5.95
C VAL A 488 -13.18 3.14 -6.35
N THR A 489 -12.74 3.96 -5.40
CA THR A 489 -12.44 5.38 -5.65
C THR A 489 -10.93 5.56 -5.74
N ILE A 490 -10.47 6.04 -6.89
CA ILE A 490 -9.06 6.31 -7.20
C ILE A 490 -8.87 7.82 -7.29
N GLN A 491 -7.86 8.37 -6.64
CA GLN A 491 -7.52 9.78 -6.75
C GLN A 491 -6.09 9.96 -7.26
N VAL A 492 -5.92 10.86 -8.23
CA VAL A 492 -4.63 11.31 -8.73
C VAL A 492 -4.49 12.78 -8.32
N PRO A 493 -3.68 13.11 -7.29
CA PRO A 493 -3.50 14.49 -6.85
C PRO A 493 -2.96 15.38 -7.98
N GLY A 494 -3.39 16.64 -7.98
CA GLY A 494 -3.02 17.63 -9.01
C GLY A 494 -1.60 18.15 -8.90
N GLN A 495 -1.09 18.19 -7.67
CA GLN A 495 0.21 18.75 -7.37
C GLN A 495 1.31 17.94 -8.08
N GLY A 496 2.10 18.60 -8.92
CA GLY A 496 3.19 17.97 -9.66
C GLY A 496 2.78 17.25 -10.95
N LEU A 497 1.49 17.19 -11.30
CA LEU A 497 1.06 16.69 -12.60
C LEU A 497 1.53 17.65 -13.72
N PRO A 498 2.28 17.18 -14.72
CA PRO A 498 2.62 18.01 -15.86
C PRO A 498 1.39 18.22 -16.74
N PHE A 499 1.27 19.41 -17.34
CA PHE A 499 0.33 19.65 -18.42
C PHE A 499 1.07 20.36 -19.55
N LYS A 500 0.66 20.05 -20.78
CA LYS A 500 1.13 20.75 -21.96
C LYS A 500 0.08 21.77 -22.38
N GLU A 501 0.50 22.98 -22.70
CA GLU A 501 -0.39 23.99 -23.27
C GLU A 501 -0.62 23.71 -24.75
N GLU A 502 -1.88 23.58 -25.14
CA GLU A 502 -2.35 23.44 -26.51
C GLU A 502 -3.41 24.53 -26.76
N GLY A 503 -2.96 25.69 -27.26
CA GLY A 503 -3.83 26.86 -27.42
C GLY A 503 -4.17 27.50 -26.07
N ASP A 504 -5.46 27.59 -25.74
CA ASP A 504 -5.99 28.05 -24.44
C ASP A 504 -6.22 26.89 -23.45
N ARG A 505 -5.83 25.65 -23.82
CA ARG A 505 -6.11 24.45 -23.04
C ARG A 505 -4.85 23.80 -22.50
N ALA A 506 -4.90 23.41 -21.24
CA ALA A 506 -3.96 22.49 -20.65
C ALA A 506 -4.40 21.04 -20.95
N VAL A 507 -3.53 20.28 -21.59
CA VAL A 507 -3.76 18.89 -21.98
C VAL A 507 -2.77 17.94 -21.32
N ASN A 508 -3.25 16.74 -21.03
CA ASN A 508 -2.45 15.59 -20.60
C ASN A 508 -3.19 14.31 -21.01
N ARG A 509 -2.49 13.17 -21.09
CA ARG A 509 -3.05 11.83 -21.17
C ARG A 509 -2.56 10.97 -20.01
N ILE A 510 -3.50 10.47 -19.21
CA ILE A 510 -3.25 9.61 -18.07
C ILE A 510 -3.96 8.26 -18.28
N GLU A 511 -3.21 7.18 -18.31
CA GLU A 511 -3.74 5.82 -18.26
C GLU A 511 -3.80 5.35 -16.82
N VAL A 512 -4.95 4.81 -16.39
CA VAL A 512 -5.13 4.18 -15.09
C VAL A 512 -5.68 2.77 -15.31
N SER A 513 -5.06 1.77 -14.71
CA SER A 513 -5.55 0.39 -14.71
C SER A 513 -5.64 -0.13 -13.28
N LEU A 514 -6.68 -0.89 -13.01
CA LEU A 514 -7.03 -1.47 -11.72
C LEU A 514 -7.25 -2.97 -11.93
N ILE A 515 -6.69 -3.82 -11.07
CA ILE A 515 -7.03 -5.25 -11.00
C ILE A 515 -7.29 -5.64 -9.55
N ALA A 516 -8.16 -6.64 -9.35
CA ALA A 516 -8.35 -7.32 -8.08
C ALA A 516 -7.75 -8.73 -8.17
N ILE A 517 -6.71 -8.99 -7.39
CA ILE A 517 -6.10 -10.32 -7.27
C ILE A 517 -6.59 -11.02 -5.99
N ASP A 518 -6.89 -12.31 -6.08
CA ASP A 518 -7.18 -13.14 -4.92
C ASP A 518 -5.91 -13.68 -4.25
N GLN A 519 -6.05 -14.45 -3.17
CA GLN A 519 -4.92 -15.07 -2.46
C GLN A 519 -4.09 -16.08 -3.28
N ASN A 520 -4.55 -16.48 -4.47
CA ASN A 520 -3.80 -17.34 -5.40
C ASN A 520 -3.11 -16.52 -6.50
N ALA A 521 -3.03 -15.19 -6.34
CA ALA A 521 -2.57 -14.24 -7.34
C ALA A 521 -3.37 -14.28 -8.65
N LYS A 522 -4.59 -14.81 -8.62
CA LYS A 522 -5.47 -14.84 -9.80
C LYS A 522 -6.26 -13.55 -9.85
N VAL A 523 -6.21 -12.86 -11.00
CA VAL A 523 -7.09 -11.72 -11.26
C VAL A 523 -8.52 -12.22 -11.38
N GLN A 524 -9.40 -11.69 -10.53
CA GLN A 524 -10.83 -12.01 -10.56
C GLN A 524 -11.64 -11.00 -11.35
N ASP A 525 -11.25 -9.72 -11.30
CA ASP A 525 -11.83 -8.64 -12.09
C ASP A 525 -10.83 -7.49 -12.24
N GLY A 526 -11.09 -6.57 -13.16
CA GLY A 526 -10.26 -5.39 -13.36
C GLY A 526 -10.84 -4.43 -14.39
N ASP A 527 -10.29 -3.22 -14.42
CA ASP A 527 -10.73 -2.17 -15.33
C ASP A 527 -9.57 -1.28 -15.80
N ARG A 528 -9.81 -0.54 -16.87
CA ARG A 528 -8.85 0.40 -17.46
C ARG A 528 -9.54 1.64 -17.96
N VAL A 529 -8.99 2.80 -17.60
CA VAL A 529 -9.47 4.11 -18.03
C VAL A 529 -8.33 4.91 -18.63
N LEU A 530 -8.58 5.50 -19.80
CA LEU A 530 -7.73 6.52 -20.39
C LEU A 530 -8.39 7.88 -20.16
N ILE A 531 -7.68 8.79 -19.49
CA ILE A 531 -8.13 10.16 -19.22
C ILE A 531 -7.35 11.09 -20.14
N ASP A 532 -8.07 11.84 -20.98
CA ASP A 532 -7.51 12.85 -21.89
C ASP A 532 -8.07 14.24 -21.55
N PRO A 533 -7.75 14.83 -20.38
CA PRO A 533 -8.29 16.13 -19.99
C PRO A 533 -7.88 17.23 -20.97
N LYS A 534 -8.85 18.06 -21.37
CA LYS A 534 -8.65 19.29 -22.15
C LYS A 534 -9.15 20.49 -21.35
N LEU A 535 -8.35 20.92 -20.39
CA LEU A 535 -8.76 21.84 -19.32
C LEU A 535 -8.66 23.29 -19.76
N ARG A 536 -9.68 24.10 -19.46
CA ARG A 536 -9.58 25.57 -19.51
C ARG A 536 -8.68 26.08 -18.39
N PRO A 537 -8.15 27.31 -18.45
CA PRO A 537 -7.25 27.84 -17.42
C PRO A 537 -7.80 27.73 -15.99
N GLU A 538 -9.09 28.04 -15.77
CA GLU A 538 -9.70 27.98 -14.43
C GLU A 538 -9.87 26.52 -13.95
N THR A 539 -10.22 25.62 -14.87
CA THR A 539 -10.33 24.18 -14.55
C THR A 539 -8.95 23.57 -14.30
N HIS A 540 -7.92 24.02 -15.02
CA HIS A 540 -6.54 23.61 -14.82
C HIS A 540 -6.05 24.02 -13.43
N GLN A 541 -6.32 25.26 -13.00
CA GLN A 541 -6.00 25.73 -11.64
C GLN A 541 -6.71 24.88 -10.57
N LEU A 542 -8.00 24.58 -10.75
CA LEU A 542 -8.72 23.72 -9.82
C LEU A 542 -8.12 22.31 -9.76
N VAL A 543 -7.84 21.71 -10.92
CA VAL A 543 -7.20 20.39 -11.00
C VAL A 543 -5.81 20.41 -10.37
N GLN A 544 -5.02 21.47 -10.50
CA GLN A 544 -3.73 21.58 -9.82
C GLN A 544 -3.87 21.55 -8.29
N LEU A 545 -4.98 22.07 -7.75
CA LEU A 545 -5.26 22.08 -6.31
C LEU A 545 -5.85 20.76 -5.80
N THR A 546 -6.79 20.15 -6.53
CA THR A 546 -7.58 19.00 -6.04
C THR A 546 -7.21 17.67 -6.70
N GLY A 547 -6.66 17.70 -7.91
CA GLY A 547 -6.44 16.55 -8.76
C GLY A 547 -7.69 16.03 -9.47
N PHE A 548 -7.63 14.77 -9.89
CA PHE A 548 -8.73 14.01 -10.50
C PHE A 548 -9.16 12.86 -9.62
N ARG A 549 -10.44 12.49 -9.71
CA ARG A 549 -11.02 11.31 -9.06
C ARG A 549 -11.71 10.42 -10.08
N LEU A 550 -11.52 9.11 -9.96
CA LEU A 550 -12.26 8.09 -10.70
C LEU A 550 -13.04 7.24 -9.72
N VAL A 551 -14.26 6.86 -10.08
CA VAL A 551 -15.04 5.90 -9.32
C VAL A 551 -15.40 4.75 -10.25
N ARG A 552 -14.88 3.56 -9.95
CA ARG A 552 -15.04 2.35 -10.76
C ARG A 552 -15.75 1.27 -9.94
N LYS A 553 -16.40 0.35 -10.64
CA LYS A 553 -17.10 -0.80 -10.04
C LYS A 553 -16.39 -2.09 -10.46
N LEU A 554 -16.20 -3.00 -9.50
CA LEU A 554 -15.76 -4.37 -9.74
C LEU A 554 -16.79 -5.36 -9.19
N GLU A 555 -16.88 -6.55 -9.78
CA GLU A 555 -17.73 -7.64 -9.31
C GLU A 555 -16.89 -8.79 -8.76
N LEU A 556 -16.84 -8.89 -7.43
CA LEU A 556 -15.96 -9.84 -6.75
C LEU A 556 -16.76 -10.87 -5.96
N PRO A 557 -16.43 -12.17 -6.04
CA PRO A 557 -16.93 -13.16 -5.09
C PRO A 557 -16.54 -12.80 -3.64
N PRO A 558 -17.19 -13.42 -2.62
CA PRO A 558 -16.75 -13.31 -1.25
C PRO A 558 -15.31 -13.82 -1.07
N GLY A 559 -14.48 -13.08 -0.34
CA GLY A 559 -13.07 -13.44 -0.20
C GLY A 559 -12.15 -12.31 0.26
N ARG A 560 -10.85 -12.57 0.18
CA ARG A 560 -9.79 -11.58 0.43
C ARG A 560 -9.10 -11.25 -0.89
N TYR A 561 -8.85 -9.97 -1.10
CA TYR A 561 -8.33 -9.43 -2.34
C TYR A 561 -7.28 -8.36 -2.04
N GLN A 562 -6.35 -8.20 -2.97
CA GLN A 562 -5.53 -6.99 -3.06
C GLN A 562 -5.92 -6.28 -4.36
N LEU A 563 -6.42 -5.06 -4.23
CA LEU A 563 -6.61 -4.17 -5.36
C LEU A 563 -5.25 -3.57 -5.72
N ARG A 564 -4.85 -3.67 -6.98
CA ARG A 564 -3.64 -3.04 -7.51
C ARG A 564 -4.04 -2.01 -8.55
N VAL A 565 -3.72 -0.76 -8.26
CA VAL A 565 -3.94 0.36 -9.17
C VAL A 565 -2.60 0.87 -9.65
N ALA A 566 -2.44 0.98 -10.96
CA ALA A 566 -1.27 1.57 -11.58
C ALA A 566 -1.70 2.63 -12.58
N ALA A 567 -0.92 3.69 -12.67
CA ALA A 567 -1.16 4.77 -13.60
C ALA A 567 0.13 5.23 -14.27
N ARG A 568 -0.02 5.72 -15.49
CA ARG A 568 1.03 6.35 -16.28
C ARG A 568 0.51 7.63 -16.91
N GLU A 569 1.33 8.65 -16.86
CA GLU A 569 1.16 9.95 -17.47
C GLU A 569 2.06 10.05 -18.73
N SER A 570 1.59 10.74 -19.77
CA SER A 570 2.21 10.69 -21.10
C SER A 570 3.19 11.82 -21.43
N GLU A 571 3.09 13.00 -20.80
CA GLU A 571 3.93 14.17 -21.09
C GLU A 571 5.35 14.04 -20.53
N LYS A 572 5.50 13.61 -19.28
CA LYS A 572 6.81 13.36 -18.65
C LYS A 572 7.09 11.88 -18.40
N GLY A 573 6.15 11.00 -18.73
CA GLY A 573 6.31 9.57 -18.51
C GLY A 573 6.25 9.19 -17.03
N MET A 574 5.63 10.02 -16.18
CA MET A 574 5.48 9.71 -14.76
C MET A 574 4.63 8.46 -14.60
N ARG A 575 5.00 7.59 -13.66
CA ARG A 575 4.32 6.32 -13.43
C ARG A 575 4.29 6.02 -11.94
N GLY A 576 3.28 5.29 -11.50
CA GLY A 576 3.14 4.93 -10.10
C GLY A 576 2.07 3.87 -9.90
N SER A 577 2.14 3.18 -8.76
CA SER A 577 1.14 2.22 -8.35
C SER A 577 0.87 2.29 -6.84
N VAL A 578 -0.33 1.89 -6.46
CA VAL A 578 -0.80 1.82 -5.07
C VAL A 578 -1.62 0.55 -4.90
N PHE A 579 -1.42 -0.14 -3.78
CA PHE A 579 -2.12 -1.38 -3.45
C PHE A 579 -3.07 -1.13 -2.27
N TYR A 580 -4.20 -1.83 -2.27
CA TYR A 580 -5.23 -1.71 -1.23
C TYR A 580 -5.77 -3.09 -0.87
N ASP A 581 -5.67 -3.47 0.41
CA ASP A 581 -6.23 -4.74 0.91
C ASP A 581 -7.75 -4.62 1.07
N LEU A 582 -8.48 -5.54 0.47
CA LEU A 582 -9.94 -5.58 0.46
C LEU A 582 -10.46 -6.92 0.96
N HIS A 583 -11.36 -6.88 1.94
CA HIS A 583 -12.17 -8.04 2.30
C HIS A 583 -13.59 -7.84 1.77
N VAL A 584 -14.07 -8.82 1.01
CA VAL A 584 -15.44 -8.88 0.49
C VAL A 584 -16.24 -9.85 1.36
N PRO A 585 -17.24 -9.37 2.13
CA PRO A 585 -18.09 -10.22 2.95
C PRO A 585 -18.94 -11.18 2.10
N ASP A 586 -19.32 -12.32 2.68
CA ASP A 586 -20.33 -13.19 2.08
C ASP A 586 -21.74 -12.66 2.41
N TYR A 587 -22.30 -11.89 1.47
CA TYR A 587 -23.66 -11.35 1.57
C TYR A 587 -24.77 -12.40 1.39
N THR A 588 -24.43 -13.68 1.17
CA THR A 588 -25.40 -14.78 1.09
C THR A 588 -25.64 -15.48 2.43
N GLU A 589 -24.80 -15.19 3.44
CA GLU A 589 -25.01 -15.69 4.79
C GLU A 589 -26.32 -15.16 5.40
N LYS A 590 -26.98 -15.97 6.23
CA LYS A 590 -28.25 -15.61 6.90
C LYS A 590 -28.03 -14.82 8.20
N ASN A 591 -27.10 -13.86 8.17
CA ASN A 591 -26.76 -13.00 9.29
C ASN A 591 -27.00 -11.53 8.90
N LEU A 592 -27.32 -10.69 9.89
CA LEU A 592 -27.34 -9.24 9.69
C LEU A 592 -25.93 -8.78 9.27
N THR A 593 -25.83 -8.07 8.15
CA THR A 593 -24.55 -7.61 7.61
C THR A 593 -24.68 -6.20 7.04
N MET A 594 -23.55 -5.58 6.70
CA MET A 594 -23.48 -4.19 6.26
C MET A 594 -22.42 -4.03 5.16
N SER A 595 -22.66 -3.11 4.23
CA SER A 595 -21.67 -2.70 3.22
C SER A 595 -20.42 -2.07 3.85
N GLY A 596 -19.45 -1.67 3.03
CA GLY A 596 -18.47 -0.65 3.42
C GLY A 596 -19.13 0.73 3.57
N ILE A 597 -18.46 1.64 4.26
CA ILE A 597 -18.89 3.04 4.39
C ILE A 597 -18.31 3.84 3.22
N LEU A 598 -19.16 4.53 2.46
CA LEU A 598 -18.73 5.60 1.57
C LEU A 598 -18.82 6.93 2.31
N LEU A 599 -17.76 7.73 2.19
CA LEU A 599 -17.67 9.05 2.83
C LEU A 599 -17.47 10.13 1.77
N THR A 600 -18.11 11.28 1.92
CA THR A 600 -17.87 12.48 1.09
C THR A 600 -17.95 13.74 1.95
N SER A 601 -17.55 14.89 1.41
CA SER A 601 -17.66 16.18 2.08
C SER A 601 -17.87 17.32 1.08
N ARG A 602 -18.24 18.51 1.58
CA ARG A 602 -18.41 19.69 0.72
C ARG A 602 -17.11 20.08 0.01
N ALA A 603 -15.98 19.95 0.69
CA ALA A 603 -14.67 20.18 0.08
C ALA A 603 -14.36 19.14 -1.02
N ALA A 604 -14.71 17.88 -0.80
CA ALA A 604 -14.50 16.81 -1.79
C ALA A 604 -15.33 16.97 -3.07
N ALA A 605 -16.44 17.73 -3.03
CA ALA A 605 -17.25 18.04 -4.20
C ALA A 605 -16.49 18.85 -5.27
N LEU A 606 -15.41 19.55 -4.89
CA LEU A 606 -14.59 20.34 -5.80
C LEU A 606 -13.67 19.48 -6.69
N THR A 607 -13.44 18.22 -6.33
CA THR A 607 -12.54 17.34 -7.09
C THR A 607 -13.21 16.85 -8.37
N LEU A 608 -12.60 17.16 -9.52
CA LEU A 608 -13.11 16.77 -10.83
C LEU A 608 -13.18 15.25 -10.95
N THR A 609 -14.37 14.74 -11.30
CA THR A 609 -14.64 13.29 -11.39
C THR A 609 -15.10 12.93 -12.82
N PRO A 610 -14.18 12.75 -13.77
CA PRO A 610 -14.52 12.54 -15.20
C PRO A 610 -15.17 11.18 -15.49
N ALA A 611 -15.05 10.20 -14.59
CA ALA A 611 -15.66 8.88 -14.72
C ALA A 611 -16.33 8.51 -13.38
N LEU A 612 -17.60 8.89 -13.24
CA LEU A 612 -18.46 8.50 -12.13
C LEU A 612 -19.39 7.37 -12.60
N ASP A 613 -19.44 6.28 -11.84
CA ASP A 613 -20.38 5.18 -12.06
C ASP A 613 -21.82 5.62 -11.71
N ASP A 614 -22.80 5.27 -12.54
CA ASP A 614 -24.19 5.73 -12.39
C ASP A 614 -24.86 5.17 -11.13
N GLU A 615 -24.55 3.94 -10.70
CA GLU A 615 -25.10 3.37 -9.47
C GLU A 615 -24.56 4.11 -8.23
N VAL A 616 -23.25 4.44 -8.24
CA VAL A 616 -22.65 5.20 -7.13
C VAL A 616 -23.21 6.62 -7.06
N LYS A 617 -23.56 7.21 -8.20
CA LYS A 617 -24.22 8.52 -8.28
C LYS A 617 -25.63 8.51 -7.70
N GLU A 618 -26.34 7.39 -7.78
CA GLU A 618 -27.65 7.21 -7.13
C GLU A 618 -27.51 7.05 -5.61
N MET A 619 -26.45 6.40 -5.14
CA MET A 619 -26.17 6.21 -3.70
C MET A 619 -25.72 7.51 -3.00
N LEU A 620 -24.87 8.30 -3.65
CA LEU A 620 -24.33 9.55 -3.12
C LEU A 620 -24.42 10.69 -4.15
N GLU A 621 -25.07 11.79 -3.77
CA GLU A 621 -25.19 13.00 -4.59
C GLU A 621 -23.82 13.60 -4.96
N THR A 622 -22.84 13.44 -4.08
CA THR A 622 -21.44 13.84 -4.30
C THR A 622 -20.56 12.60 -4.29
N PRO A 623 -19.61 12.44 -5.25
CA PRO A 623 -18.80 11.23 -5.29
C PRO A 623 -17.99 11.00 -4.00
N PRO A 624 -17.72 9.73 -3.64
CA PRO A 624 -16.96 9.37 -2.45
C PRO A 624 -15.54 9.94 -2.46
N THR A 625 -14.95 10.17 -1.29
CA THR A 625 -13.64 10.81 -1.11
C THR A 625 -12.66 9.93 -0.35
N LEU A 626 -11.37 10.11 -0.66
CA LEU A 626 -10.26 9.54 0.09
C LEU A 626 -9.77 10.46 1.20
N ILE A 627 -10.26 11.71 1.25
CA ILE A 627 -9.91 12.66 2.29
C ILE A 627 -10.33 12.08 3.64
N ARG A 628 -9.39 12.03 4.59
CA ARG A 628 -9.63 11.66 6.00
C ARG A 628 -9.18 12.76 6.96
N THR A 629 -8.82 13.93 6.45
CA THR A 629 -8.51 15.12 7.24
C THR A 629 -9.43 16.23 6.80
N PHE A 630 -10.31 16.65 7.70
CA PHE A 630 -11.37 17.61 7.44
C PHE A 630 -11.20 18.85 8.29
N VAL A 631 -11.61 20.00 7.77
CA VAL A 631 -11.52 21.27 8.51
C VAL A 631 -12.72 21.38 9.44
N ALA A 632 -12.51 21.90 10.66
CA ALA A 632 -13.61 22.25 11.56
C ALA A 632 -14.56 23.23 10.84
N GLY A 633 -15.84 22.87 10.76
CA GLY A 633 -16.86 23.56 9.95
C GLY A 633 -17.21 22.92 8.60
N ASP A 634 -16.55 21.84 8.17
CA ASP A 634 -17.01 21.02 7.05
C ASP A 634 -18.27 20.21 7.42
N VAL A 635 -18.95 19.66 6.42
CA VAL A 635 -20.05 18.70 6.60
C VAL A 635 -19.69 17.42 5.88
N LEU A 636 -19.60 16.33 6.63
CA LEU A 636 -19.37 15.01 6.07
C LEU A 636 -20.70 14.35 5.75
N THR A 637 -20.74 13.54 4.70
CA THR A 637 -21.87 12.64 4.44
C THR A 637 -21.36 11.22 4.41
N ALA A 638 -21.89 10.39 5.30
CA ALA A 638 -21.61 8.96 5.35
C ALA A 638 -22.78 8.18 4.77
N TYR A 639 -22.48 7.15 3.98
CA TYR A 639 -23.46 6.23 3.41
C TYR A 639 -23.04 4.78 3.61
N ALA A 640 -23.97 3.95 4.06
CA ALA A 640 -23.81 2.49 4.12
C ALA A 640 -25.17 1.81 3.88
N GLU A 641 -25.14 0.56 3.42
CA GLU A 641 -26.32 -0.29 3.27
C GLU A 641 -26.32 -1.40 4.33
N VAL A 642 -27.46 -1.61 4.98
CA VAL A 642 -27.67 -2.70 5.94
C VAL A 642 -28.51 -3.79 5.31
N TYR A 643 -28.04 -5.04 5.39
CA TYR A 643 -28.73 -6.19 4.82
C TYR A 643 -29.20 -7.11 5.94
N ASP A 644 -30.52 -7.25 6.07
CA ASP A 644 -31.15 -8.01 7.15
C ASP A 644 -31.94 -9.22 6.59
N PRO A 645 -31.36 -10.43 6.63
CA PRO A 645 -32.06 -11.67 6.27
C PRO A 645 -32.76 -12.34 7.47
N LEU A 646 -32.77 -11.72 8.67
CA LEU A 646 -33.23 -12.36 9.89
C LEU A 646 -34.76 -12.50 9.93
N LYS A 647 -35.22 -13.54 10.61
CA LYS A 647 -36.64 -13.82 10.88
C LYS A 647 -36.80 -14.18 12.37
N PRO A 648 -37.97 -13.93 13.00
CA PRO A 648 -39.20 -13.32 12.46
C PRO A 648 -39.07 -11.80 12.22
N ALA A 649 -40.15 -11.15 11.79
CA ALA A 649 -40.20 -9.71 11.61
C ALA A 649 -39.81 -8.95 12.89
N HIS A 650 -38.99 -7.91 12.75
CA HIS A 650 -38.42 -7.17 13.88
C HIS A 650 -38.03 -5.74 13.45
N GLN A 651 -37.52 -4.94 14.39
CA GLN A 651 -36.97 -3.61 14.13
C GLN A 651 -35.44 -3.66 14.12
N VAL A 652 -34.82 -2.87 13.25
CA VAL A 652 -33.37 -2.67 13.18
C VAL A 652 -33.06 -1.21 13.49
N ALA A 653 -32.26 -0.98 14.53
CA ALA A 653 -31.73 0.32 14.88
C ALA A 653 -30.39 0.55 14.17
N ILE A 654 -30.34 1.49 13.24
CA ILE A 654 -29.12 1.88 12.53
C ILE A 654 -28.59 3.17 13.16
N THR A 655 -27.44 3.11 13.81
CA THR A 655 -26.87 4.19 14.59
C THR A 655 -25.50 4.59 14.03
N THR A 656 -25.38 5.85 13.63
CA THR A 656 -24.10 6.49 13.29
C THR A 656 -23.59 7.26 14.51
N LEU A 657 -22.34 6.99 14.90
CA LEU A 657 -21.65 7.62 16.03
C LEU A 657 -20.33 8.21 15.56
N VAL A 658 -19.99 9.39 16.05
CA VAL A 658 -18.63 9.91 15.98
C VAL A 658 -18.10 10.05 17.40
N LYS A 659 -16.95 9.41 17.66
CA LYS A 659 -16.29 9.43 18.96
C LYS A 659 -14.83 9.89 18.80
N SER A 660 -14.30 10.64 19.75
CA SER A 660 -12.85 10.82 19.86
C SER A 660 -12.19 9.48 20.19
N VAL A 661 -10.87 9.38 19.94
CA VAL A 661 -10.08 8.20 20.36
C VAL A 661 -10.09 7.96 21.89
N GLU A 662 -10.44 8.98 22.67
CA GLU A 662 -10.63 8.91 24.12
C GLU A 662 -12.03 8.42 24.53
N GLY A 663 -12.90 8.12 23.56
CA GLY A 663 -14.26 7.62 23.78
C GLY A 663 -15.34 8.69 23.95
N ARG A 664 -14.99 9.99 23.82
CA ARG A 664 -15.98 11.08 23.89
C ARG A 664 -16.83 11.11 22.64
N GLU A 665 -18.14 10.92 22.78
CA GLU A 665 -19.10 11.08 21.71
C GLU A 665 -19.28 12.56 21.34
N VAL A 666 -19.16 12.89 20.06
CA VAL A 666 -19.37 14.24 19.52
C VAL A 666 -20.54 14.31 18.54
N PHE A 667 -21.01 13.16 18.04
CA PHE A 667 -22.18 13.08 17.17
C PHE A 667 -22.86 11.72 17.31
N ARG A 668 -24.20 11.74 17.23
CA ARG A 668 -25.05 10.55 17.16
C ARG A 668 -26.28 10.80 16.30
N ALA A 669 -26.57 9.87 15.41
CA ALA A 669 -27.83 9.79 14.69
C ALA A 669 -28.33 8.35 14.71
N THR A 670 -29.61 8.13 15.03
CA THR A 670 -30.22 6.80 15.04
C THR A 670 -31.48 6.80 14.19
N GLU A 671 -31.57 5.83 13.29
CA GLU A 671 -32.72 5.53 12.44
C GLU A 671 -33.30 4.17 12.84
N GLN A 672 -34.62 4.02 12.85
CA GLN A 672 -35.30 2.76 13.11
C GLN A 672 -36.01 2.30 11.85
N ARG A 673 -35.78 1.05 11.44
CA ARG A 673 -36.34 0.45 10.22
C ARG A 673 -36.98 -0.88 10.51
N ALA A 674 -38.15 -1.13 9.92
CA ALA A 674 -38.84 -2.40 10.07
C ALA A 674 -38.28 -3.42 9.07
N SER A 675 -37.93 -4.62 9.53
CA SER A 675 -37.38 -5.68 8.67
C SER A 675 -38.35 -6.11 7.54
N THR A 676 -39.64 -5.79 7.68
CA THR A 676 -40.68 -6.03 6.67
C THR A 676 -40.61 -5.10 5.45
N GLU A 677 -39.88 -3.99 5.54
CA GLU A 677 -39.64 -3.11 4.39
C GLU A 677 -38.80 -3.81 3.30
N LEU A 678 -38.07 -4.88 3.64
CA LEU A 678 -37.22 -5.65 2.72
C LEU A 678 -37.91 -6.90 2.12
N ASP A 679 -39.20 -7.13 2.41
CA ASP A 679 -39.92 -8.39 2.11
C ASP A 679 -40.35 -8.50 0.62
N GLY A 680 -39.39 -8.36 -0.30
CA GLY A 680 -39.58 -8.56 -1.74
C GLY A 680 -38.52 -7.93 -2.66
N GLU A 681 -37.82 -6.89 -2.20
CA GLU A 681 -36.73 -6.26 -2.96
C GLU A 681 -35.37 -6.83 -2.53
N GLY A 682 -34.49 -7.11 -3.48
CA GLY A 682 -33.15 -7.66 -3.20
C GLY A 682 -32.20 -6.70 -2.45
N GLY A 683 -32.65 -5.48 -2.15
CA GLY A 683 -31.87 -4.37 -1.59
C GLY A 683 -31.68 -4.40 -0.07
N GLY A 684 -30.84 -3.50 0.43
CA GLY A 684 -30.64 -3.25 1.86
C GLY A 684 -31.22 -1.90 2.29
N PHE A 685 -31.20 -1.61 3.59
CA PHE A 685 -31.51 -0.28 4.11
C PHE A 685 -30.35 0.66 3.79
N GLY A 686 -30.52 1.56 2.81
CA GLY A 686 -29.61 2.67 2.60
C GLY A 686 -29.70 3.65 3.78
N HIS A 687 -28.58 3.85 4.48
CA HIS A 687 -28.44 4.77 5.60
C HIS A 687 -27.50 5.92 5.20
N LYS A 688 -28.06 7.11 4.99
CA LYS A 688 -27.33 8.34 4.63
C LYS A 688 -27.41 9.33 5.80
N VAL A 689 -26.27 9.78 6.31
CA VAL A 689 -26.20 10.70 7.45
C VAL A 689 -25.24 11.85 7.16
N GLU A 690 -25.69 13.07 7.42
CA GLU A 690 -24.85 14.27 7.43
C GLU A 690 -24.29 14.53 8.84
N ILE A 691 -22.99 14.80 8.91
CA ILE A 691 -22.22 14.96 10.13
C ILE A 691 -21.57 16.35 10.08
N PRO A 692 -22.16 17.36 10.72
CA PRO A 692 -21.58 18.70 10.78
C PRO A 692 -20.37 18.72 11.73
N LEU A 693 -19.25 19.27 11.28
CA LEU A 693 -18.02 19.40 12.07
C LEU A 693 -17.83 20.79 12.68
N VAL A 694 -18.89 21.60 12.78
CA VAL A 694 -18.81 23.00 13.24
C VAL A 694 -18.37 23.13 14.69
N ASP A 695 -18.83 22.21 15.56
CA ASP A 695 -18.52 22.20 16.99
C ASP A 695 -17.55 21.07 17.36
N VAL A 696 -16.88 20.47 16.36
CA VAL A 696 -15.93 19.39 16.56
C VAL A 696 -14.52 19.96 16.66
N GLU A 697 -13.90 19.80 17.82
CA GLU A 697 -12.55 20.27 18.08
C GLU A 697 -11.52 19.54 17.22
N PRO A 698 -10.37 20.16 16.90
CA PRO A 698 -9.29 19.47 16.21
C PRO A 698 -8.82 18.23 16.97
N GLY A 699 -8.66 17.12 16.27
CA GLY A 699 -8.29 15.84 16.86
C GLY A 699 -8.59 14.64 15.96
N THR A 700 -8.29 13.44 16.46
CA THR A 700 -8.58 12.17 15.78
C THR A 700 -9.91 11.60 16.28
N TYR A 701 -10.77 11.21 15.34
CA TYR A 701 -12.10 10.69 15.59
C TYR A 701 -12.34 9.38 14.85
N VAL A 702 -13.29 8.60 15.35
CA VAL A 702 -13.79 7.37 14.74
C VAL A 702 -15.25 7.57 14.39
N LEU A 703 -15.58 7.34 13.12
CA LEU A 703 -16.95 7.18 12.64
C LEU A 703 -17.32 5.70 12.76
N GLN A 704 -18.37 5.40 13.51
CA GLN A 704 -18.92 4.06 13.69
C GLN A 704 -20.36 4.04 13.16
N VAL A 705 -20.69 3.07 12.30
CA VAL A 705 -22.07 2.77 11.89
C VAL A 705 -22.41 1.38 12.43
N GLU A 706 -23.43 1.29 13.27
CA GLU A 706 -23.90 0.07 13.91
C GLU A 706 -25.36 -0.20 13.52
N ALA A 707 -25.63 -1.39 12.99
CA ALA A 707 -26.99 -1.89 12.79
C ALA A 707 -27.28 -2.99 13.81
N LYS A 708 -28.24 -2.75 14.70
CA LYS A 708 -28.61 -3.68 15.77
C LYS A 708 -30.07 -4.10 15.63
N PRO A 709 -30.36 -5.40 15.50
CA PRO A 709 -31.73 -5.88 15.48
C PRO A 709 -32.28 -5.87 16.91
N THR A 710 -33.60 -5.73 17.04
CA THR A 710 -34.33 -5.92 18.31
C THR A 710 -34.37 -7.38 18.77
N LEU A 711 -33.93 -8.31 17.91
CA LEU A 711 -33.67 -9.70 18.25
C LEU A 711 -32.38 -9.81 19.09
N GLU A 712 -32.29 -10.80 19.98
CA GLU A 712 -31.03 -11.15 20.67
C GLU A 712 -30.01 -11.77 19.70
N LYS A 713 -29.46 -10.93 18.82
CA LYS A 713 -28.47 -11.26 17.79
C LYS A 713 -27.38 -10.19 17.74
N ASP A 714 -26.24 -10.56 17.17
CA ASP A 714 -25.10 -9.67 17.04
C ASP A 714 -25.42 -8.49 16.11
N ALA A 715 -24.84 -7.34 16.42
CA ALA A 715 -24.94 -6.14 15.60
C ALA A 715 -23.93 -6.20 14.45
N ALA A 716 -24.28 -5.64 13.29
CA ALA A 716 -23.35 -5.39 12.21
C ALA A 716 -22.70 -4.02 12.42
N VAL A 717 -21.37 -3.98 12.51
CA VAL A 717 -20.61 -2.74 12.78
C VAL A 717 -19.59 -2.45 11.68
N ARG A 718 -19.47 -1.18 11.32
CA ARG A 718 -18.42 -0.64 10.44
C ARG A 718 -17.81 0.60 11.05
N GLU A 719 -16.50 0.75 10.90
CA GLU A 719 -15.76 1.84 11.50
C GLU A 719 -14.67 2.35 10.57
N LEU A 720 -14.41 3.65 10.62
CA LEU A 720 -13.26 4.29 10.00
C LEU A 720 -12.77 5.45 10.86
N SER A 721 -11.50 5.80 10.74
CA SER A 721 -10.91 6.93 11.45
C SER A 721 -10.75 8.14 10.53
N PHE A 722 -10.93 9.34 11.07
CA PHE A 722 -10.62 10.60 10.40
C PHE A 722 -10.08 11.63 11.39
N GLN A 723 -9.48 12.69 10.87
CA GLN A 723 -8.96 13.81 11.64
C GLN A 723 -9.77 15.06 11.34
N VAL A 724 -9.98 15.88 12.38
CA VAL A 724 -10.45 17.24 12.27
C VAL A 724 -9.29 18.18 12.55
N VAL A 725 -9.09 19.17 11.70
CA VAL A 725 -8.04 20.20 11.85
C VAL A 725 -8.67 21.59 11.94
N ALA A 726 -7.96 22.50 12.60
CA ALA A 726 -8.37 23.89 12.62
C ALA A 726 -8.39 24.49 11.20
N PRO A 727 -9.25 25.47 10.92
CA PRO A 727 -9.19 26.22 9.67
C PRO A 727 -7.80 26.85 9.50
N PRO A 728 -7.25 26.88 8.29
CA PRO A 728 -5.95 27.49 8.05
C PRO A 728 -5.96 28.95 8.52
N ALA A 729 -4.95 29.33 9.31
CA ALA A 729 -4.76 30.70 9.73
C ALA A 729 -4.57 31.61 8.50
N PRO A 730 -5.09 32.85 8.50
CA PRO A 730 -4.84 33.78 7.42
C PRO A 730 -3.32 33.98 7.24
N PRO A 731 -2.81 34.07 6.00
CA PRO A 731 -1.38 34.18 5.74
C PRO A 731 -0.78 35.38 6.49
N PRO A 732 0.42 35.24 7.08
CA PRO A 732 1.07 36.35 7.76
C PRO A 732 1.31 37.47 6.76
N THR A 733 0.89 38.69 7.11
CA THR A 733 1.17 39.90 6.34
C THR A 733 2.69 40.03 6.24
N ALA A 734 3.24 39.92 5.03
CA ALA A 734 4.68 40.05 4.80
C ALA A 734 5.14 41.43 5.29
N THR A 735 5.76 41.46 6.47
CA THR A 735 6.53 42.60 6.95
C THR A 735 7.91 42.46 6.30
N GLY A 736 8.15 43.29 5.29
CA GLY A 736 9.44 43.34 4.62
C GLY A 736 10.54 43.79 5.58
N GLN A 737 11.59 42.97 5.71
CA GLN A 737 12.92 43.40 6.11
C GLN A 737 13.85 43.14 4.92
N ASP A 738 14.14 44.20 4.17
CA ASP A 738 15.46 44.50 3.61
C ASP A 738 15.40 45.85 2.86
N ALA A 739 16.03 46.87 3.45
CA ALA A 739 16.70 48.02 2.83
C ALA A 739 16.68 49.23 3.78
N ALA A 740 17.68 49.31 4.64
CA ALA A 740 18.05 50.56 5.28
C ALA A 740 18.87 51.42 4.31
N SER A 741 18.23 52.43 3.70
CA SER A 741 18.85 53.74 3.44
C SER A 741 17.82 54.75 2.93
N GLY A 742 17.34 55.60 3.85
CA GLY A 742 16.98 57.02 3.66
C GLY A 742 16.00 57.42 2.55
N GLN A 743 14.74 57.70 2.93
CA GLN A 743 14.12 59.05 2.98
C GLN A 743 12.58 58.95 2.95
N ASP A 744 11.97 59.53 3.99
CA ASP A 744 10.61 60.06 4.14
C ASP A 744 9.53 59.73 3.10
N THR A 745 8.48 59.03 3.56
CA THR A 745 7.09 59.49 3.41
C THR A 745 6.21 58.86 4.51
N GLN A 746 5.48 59.70 5.24
CA GLN A 746 4.47 59.33 6.23
C GLN A 746 3.25 58.66 5.57
N GLY A 747 2.71 57.62 6.20
CA GLY A 747 1.39 57.02 5.88
C GLY A 747 0.85 56.24 7.08
N SER A 748 -0.19 56.79 7.71
CA SER A 748 -0.85 56.38 8.96
C SER A 748 -1.53 55.00 8.91
N SER A 749 -1.54 54.29 10.05
CA SER A 749 -2.21 53.00 10.29
C SER A 749 -3.71 53.18 10.61
N ASP A 750 -4.53 53.46 9.61
CA ASP A 750 -5.97 53.76 9.77
C ASP A 750 -6.90 52.53 9.64
N ALA A 751 -6.38 51.30 9.62
CA ALA A 751 -7.18 50.09 9.46
C ALA A 751 -7.88 49.67 10.76
N VAL A 752 -9.19 49.44 10.68
CA VAL A 752 -10.04 48.97 11.78
C VAL A 752 -10.39 47.50 11.55
N ALA A 753 -10.26 46.68 12.59
CA ALA A 753 -10.61 45.26 12.53
C ALA A 753 -12.12 45.07 12.30
N PHE A 754 -12.46 44.13 11.41
CA PHE A 754 -13.83 43.72 11.13
C PHE A 754 -13.90 42.22 10.81
N ALA A 755 -15.07 41.61 11.01
CA ALA A 755 -15.32 40.21 10.67
C ALA A 755 -16.73 40.03 10.10
N SER A 756 -16.84 39.56 8.86
CA SER A 756 -18.14 39.17 8.27
C SER A 756 -18.60 37.84 8.87
N PHE A 757 -19.81 37.76 9.41
CA PHE A 757 -20.27 36.52 10.07
C PHE A 757 -21.72 36.12 9.74
N ALA A 758 -22.51 36.97 9.09
CA ALA A 758 -23.76 36.57 8.45
C ALA A 758 -23.85 37.16 7.04
N PHE A 759 -24.10 36.33 6.03
CA PHE A 759 -24.22 36.78 4.64
C PHE A 759 -25.02 35.74 3.85
N GLY A 760 -25.59 36.14 2.73
CA GLY A 760 -26.33 35.20 1.90
C GLY A 760 -26.90 35.82 0.63
N PRO A 761 -27.36 34.97 -0.30
CA PRO A 761 -27.94 35.42 -1.56
C PRO A 761 -29.38 35.93 -1.42
N LEU A 762 -30.04 35.71 -0.28
CA LEU A 762 -31.42 36.09 -0.03
C LEU A 762 -31.54 36.87 1.29
N SER A 763 -32.08 38.07 1.17
CA SER A 763 -32.63 38.87 2.26
C SER A 763 -34.10 39.21 1.95
N ASN A 764 -34.89 39.54 2.95
CA ASN A 764 -36.26 40.04 2.70
C ASN A 764 -36.28 41.53 2.30
N ARG A 765 -35.15 42.08 1.83
CA ARG A 765 -34.98 43.49 1.43
C ARG A 765 -34.89 43.60 -0.09
N SER A 766 -35.90 44.20 -0.71
CA SER A 766 -35.94 44.38 -2.17
C SER A 766 -35.13 45.59 -2.66
N GLU A 767 -34.83 46.54 -1.78
CA GLU A 767 -34.06 47.75 -2.06
C GLU A 767 -32.66 47.67 -1.43
N ALA A 768 -31.72 48.42 -1.97
CA ALA A 768 -30.39 48.51 -1.40
C ALA A 768 -30.45 49.34 -0.10
N GLU A 769 -29.86 48.83 0.97
CA GLU A 769 -29.96 49.41 2.30
C GLU A 769 -28.67 49.16 3.08
N GLN A 770 -28.30 50.10 3.94
CA GLN A 770 -27.14 50.01 4.82
C GLN A 770 -27.63 50.27 6.24
N VAL A 771 -27.27 49.39 7.18
CA VAL A 771 -27.79 49.43 8.54
C VAL A 771 -26.62 49.34 9.52
N VAL A 772 -26.64 50.20 10.54
CA VAL A 772 -25.73 50.14 11.69
C VAL A 772 -26.54 49.63 12.88
N ILE A 773 -26.03 48.59 13.55
CA ILE A 773 -26.70 47.94 14.68
C ILE A 773 -25.82 48.13 15.90
N ARG A 774 -26.33 48.84 16.91
CA ARG A 774 -25.60 49.24 18.12
C ARG A 774 -26.12 48.55 19.37
N SER A 775 -27.21 47.80 19.27
CA SER A 775 -27.81 47.11 20.42
C SER A 775 -28.35 45.72 20.05
N GLN A 776 -28.44 44.87 21.07
CA GLN A 776 -29.04 43.53 20.95
C GLN A 776 -30.49 43.56 20.44
N ALA A 777 -31.27 44.59 20.80
CA ALA A 777 -32.65 44.74 20.36
C ALA A 777 -32.74 45.05 18.86
N GLU A 778 -31.85 45.88 18.33
CA GLU A 778 -31.74 46.15 16.90
C GLU A 778 -31.27 44.92 16.13
N TRP A 779 -30.33 44.16 16.70
CA TRP A 779 -29.85 42.91 16.11
C TRP A 779 -30.96 41.86 16.01
N ALA A 780 -31.73 41.68 17.08
CA ALA A 780 -32.88 40.76 17.09
C ALA A 780 -33.92 41.10 16.03
N ARG A 781 -34.24 42.40 15.85
CA ARG A 781 -35.17 42.84 14.81
C ARG A 781 -34.63 42.60 13.41
N LEU A 782 -33.35 42.88 13.18
CA LEU A 782 -32.74 42.64 11.87
C LEU A 782 -32.68 41.14 11.57
N TRP A 783 -32.24 40.32 12.52
CA TRP A 783 -32.14 38.87 12.37
C TRP A 783 -33.48 38.22 12.07
N GLN A 784 -34.55 38.59 12.81
CA GLN A 784 -35.92 38.12 12.55
C GLN A 784 -36.43 38.51 11.16
N SER A 785 -35.89 39.58 10.57
CA SER A 785 -36.26 40.01 9.22
C SER A 785 -35.55 39.23 8.11
N LEU A 786 -34.51 38.44 8.41
CA LEU A 786 -33.80 37.63 7.43
C LEU A 786 -34.51 36.29 7.21
N PRO A 787 -34.51 35.73 5.99
CA PRO A 787 -35.11 34.43 5.70
C PRO A 787 -34.21 33.29 6.21
N THR A 788 -34.08 33.14 7.54
CA THR A 788 -33.24 32.13 8.19
C THR A 788 -33.94 31.50 9.39
N GLU A 789 -33.81 30.17 9.51
CA GLU A 789 -34.26 29.39 10.69
C GLU A 789 -33.12 29.14 11.68
N LYS A 790 -31.92 29.69 11.42
CA LYS A 790 -30.75 29.56 12.30
C LYS A 790 -30.96 30.35 13.60
N ALA A 791 -30.41 29.84 14.70
CA ALA A 791 -30.33 30.57 15.95
C ALA A 791 -29.55 31.88 15.77
N MET A 792 -30.02 32.95 16.42
CA MET A 792 -29.38 34.26 16.35
C MET A 792 -28.00 34.23 17.04
N PRO A 793 -26.91 34.59 16.34
CA PRO A 793 -25.59 34.63 16.96
C PRO A 793 -25.50 35.65 18.08
N GLU A 794 -24.79 35.31 19.15
CA GLU A 794 -24.46 36.23 20.24
C GLU A 794 -23.38 37.24 19.80
N VAL A 795 -23.57 38.49 20.24
CA VAL A 795 -22.68 39.64 19.95
C VAL A 795 -22.52 40.43 21.24
N ASP A 796 -21.28 40.75 21.60
CA ASP A 796 -20.98 41.59 22.75
C ASP A 796 -21.04 43.07 22.36
N PHE A 797 -22.21 43.68 22.53
CA PHE A 797 -22.44 45.10 22.23
C PHE A 797 -21.72 46.08 23.18
N GLU A 798 -20.98 45.60 24.18
CA GLU A 798 -20.08 46.46 24.96
C GLU A 798 -18.77 46.74 24.20
N GLN A 799 -18.29 45.79 23.39
CA GLN A 799 -17.02 45.88 22.65
C GLN A 799 -17.23 46.06 21.14
N GLU A 800 -18.32 45.53 20.61
CA GLU A 800 -18.59 45.44 19.18
C GLU A 800 -19.88 46.20 18.79
N MET A 801 -19.98 46.53 17.51
CA MET A 801 -21.25 46.87 16.87
C MET A 801 -21.31 46.17 15.51
N LEU A 802 -22.48 46.11 14.87
CA LEU A 802 -22.61 45.49 13.56
C LEU A 802 -22.90 46.51 12.48
N VAL A 803 -22.47 46.19 11.27
CA VAL A 803 -22.80 46.91 10.04
C VAL A 803 -23.33 45.90 9.03
N ALA A 804 -24.44 46.24 8.38
CA ALA A 804 -25.07 45.40 7.38
C ALA A 804 -25.23 46.15 6.07
N VAL A 805 -24.95 45.47 4.96
CA VAL A 805 -25.14 45.98 3.61
C VAL A 805 -26.05 45.02 2.84
N PHE A 806 -27.14 45.57 2.30
CA PHE A 806 -28.11 44.89 1.44
C PHE A 806 -28.00 45.47 0.04
N LEU A 807 -27.83 44.61 -0.97
CA LEU A 807 -27.73 45.06 -2.37
C LEU A 807 -29.09 45.30 -3.04
N GLY A 808 -30.18 44.89 -2.38
CA GLY A 808 -31.52 44.85 -2.98
C GLY A 808 -31.62 43.78 -4.08
N ARG A 809 -32.69 43.87 -4.87
CA ARG A 809 -33.05 42.84 -5.86
C ARG A 809 -32.02 42.73 -7.00
N ARG A 810 -31.67 41.50 -7.37
CA ARG A 810 -30.87 41.12 -8.54
C ARG A 810 -31.64 40.11 -9.39
N SER A 811 -31.57 40.28 -10.71
CA SER A 811 -32.38 39.53 -11.69
C SER A 811 -31.91 38.10 -11.94
N THR A 812 -30.75 37.70 -11.42
CA THR A 812 -30.17 36.36 -11.54
C THR A 812 -29.42 35.99 -10.26
N GLY A 813 -29.13 34.70 -10.06
CA GLY A 813 -28.21 34.26 -9.00
C GLY A 813 -26.75 34.58 -9.31
N GLY A 814 -25.89 34.50 -8.29
CA GLY A 814 -24.44 34.70 -8.41
C GLY A 814 -23.93 36.08 -8.02
N TYR A 815 -24.81 37.00 -7.59
CA TYR A 815 -24.41 38.25 -6.96
C TYR A 815 -24.13 38.03 -5.47
N SER A 816 -23.07 38.63 -4.95
CA SER A 816 -22.80 38.71 -3.51
C SER A 816 -22.25 40.08 -3.14
N VAL A 817 -22.25 40.39 -1.84
CA VAL A 817 -21.61 41.59 -1.28
C VAL A 817 -20.66 41.16 -0.18
N ARG A 818 -19.53 41.85 -0.06
CA ARG A 818 -18.57 41.66 1.02
C ARG A 818 -18.02 43.00 1.50
N VAL A 819 -17.70 43.08 2.79
CA VAL A 819 -16.93 44.19 3.35
C VAL A 819 -15.45 43.93 3.02
N GLU A 820 -14.80 44.87 2.34
CA GLU A 820 -13.38 44.79 1.92
C GLU A 820 -12.45 45.34 2.99
N SER A 821 -12.83 46.48 3.58
CA SER A 821 -12.06 47.10 4.65
C SER A 821 -12.95 47.99 5.52
N VAL A 822 -12.50 48.23 6.73
CA VAL A 822 -13.05 49.28 7.59
C VAL A 822 -11.89 50.18 7.96
N ARG A 823 -12.02 51.49 7.74
CA ARG A 823 -10.98 52.47 8.05
C ARG A 823 -11.51 53.52 9.01
N ARG A 824 -10.66 54.02 9.90
CA ARG A 824 -11.03 55.09 10.83
C ARG A 824 -10.98 56.44 10.11
N GLU A 825 -11.99 57.27 10.30
CA GLU A 825 -12.05 58.62 9.72
C GLU A 825 -12.60 59.60 10.77
N GLY A 826 -11.71 60.40 11.35
CA GLY A 826 -12.02 61.21 12.54
C GLY A 826 -12.41 60.33 13.75
N GLU A 827 -13.53 60.66 14.38
CA GLU A 827 -14.12 59.85 15.46
C GLU A 827 -14.98 58.68 14.93
N GLY A 828 -15.21 58.60 13.62
CA GLY A 828 -16.05 57.61 12.96
C GLY A 828 -15.29 56.50 12.22
N ILE A 829 -16.03 55.69 11.47
CA ILE A 829 -15.49 54.66 10.58
C ILE A 829 -16.12 54.73 9.19
N VAL A 830 -15.36 54.31 8.18
CA VAL A 830 -15.83 54.09 6.81
C VAL A 830 -15.77 52.60 6.53
N VAL A 831 -16.92 52.00 6.23
CA VAL A 831 -17.08 50.60 5.85
C VAL A 831 -17.04 50.51 4.33
N VAL A 832 -15.93 50.02 3.82
CA VAL A 832 -15.71 49.84 2.38
C VAL A 832 -16.26 48.47 1.99
N TYR A 833 -17.21 48.42 1.06
CA TYR A 833 -17.81 47.18 0.60
C TYR A 833 -17.82 47.08 -0.92
N LYS A 834 -17.90 45.84 -1.41
CA LYS A 834 -17.85 45.53 -2.84
C LYS A 834 -18.96 44.56 -3.22
N GLU A 835 -19.71 44.92 -4.26
CA GLU A 835 -20.57 44.00 -4.98
C GLU A 835 -19.74 43.10 -5.90
N VAL A 836 -19.93 41.79 -5.78
CA VAL A 836 -19.34 40.79 -6.67
C VAL A 836 -20.43 40.32 -7.62
N ALA A 837 -20.37 40.79 -8.86
CA ALA A 837 -21.25 40.32 -9.92
C ALA A 837 -20.75 38.99 -10.51
N PRO A 838 -21.66 38.10 -10.96
CA PRO A 838 -21.26 36.89 -11.67
C PRO A 838 -20.55 37.23 -12.98
N ALA A 839 -19.49 36.48 -13.32
CA ALA A 839 -18.68 36.73 -14.51
C ALA A 839 -19.53 36.80 -15.81
N PRO A 840 -19.13 37.62 -16.80
CA PRO A 840 -19.76 37.63 -18.11
C PRO A 840 -19.75 36.21 -18.71
N GLY A 841 -20.93 35.68 -19.08
CA GLY A 841 -21.07 34.34 -19.68
C GLY A 841 -21.15 33.16 -18.69
N ALA A 842 -21.09 33.39 -17.37
CA ALA A 842 -21.34 32.34 -16.39
C ALA A 842 -22.78 31.81 -16.51
N VAL A 843 -22.97 30.49 -16.37
CA VAL A 843 -24.31 29.88 -16.26
C VAL A 843 -24.92 30.37 -14.95
N ARG A 844 -26.06 31.06 -15.04
CA ARG A 844 -26.74 31.68 -13.89
C ARG A 844 -28.04 30.95 -13.61
N THR A 845 -28.37 30.80 -12.33
CA THR A 845 -29.73 30.45 -11.95
C THR A 845 -30.66 31.61 -12.30
N GLN A 846 -31.77 31.30 -12.97
CA GLN A 846 -32.83 32.25 -13.31
C GLN A 846 -33.73 32.49 -12.08
N GLN A 847 -33.10 32.93 -10.99
CA GLN A 847 -33.77 33.18 -9.71
C GLN A 847 -33.46 34.59 -9.25
N LEU A 848 -34.50 35.27 -8.78
CA LEU A 848 -34.39 36.57 -8.15
C LEU A 848 -33.61 36.43 -6.84
N THR A 849 -32.55 37.23 -6.66
CA THR A 849 -31.75 37.23 -5.42
C THR A 849 -31.78 38.60 -4.76
N THR A 850 -31.43 38.67 -3.47
CA THR A 850 -31.38 39.89 -2.65
C THR A 850 -30.17 39.82 -1.72
N PRO A 851 -28.93 39.88 -2.24
CA PRO A 851 -27.73 39.55 -1.46
C PRO A 851 -27.46 40.53 -0.32
N PHE A 852 -26.89 40.02 0.78
CA PHE A 852 -26.53 40.84 1.93
C PHE A 852 -25.29 40.31 2.67
N VAL A 853 -24.66 41.18 3.45
CA VAL A 853 -23.59 40.87 4.40
C VAL A 853 -23.80 41.65 5.69
N VAL A 854 -23.45 41.03 6.82
CA VAL A 854 -23.38 41.61 8.16
C VAL A 854 -21.98 41.34 8.71
N ALA A 855 -21.30 42.41 9.13
CA ALA A 855 -19.98 42.36 9.71
C ALA A 855 -19.96 42.95 11.11
N ARG A 856 -19.18 42.33 12.01
CA ARG A 856 -18.76 42.90 13.29
C ARG A 856 -17.68 43.92 13.04
N VAL A 857 -17.78 45.05 13.72
CA VAL A 857 -16.75 46.09 13.76
C VAL A 857 -16.58 46.54 15.20
N VAL A 858 -15.43 47.13 15.52
CA VAL A 858 -15.23 47.73 16.84
C VAL A 858 -16.32 48.77 17.12
N LYS A 859 -16.85 48.78 18.35
CA LYS A 859 -17.82 49.79 18.77
C LYS A 859 -17.22 51.19 18.64
N THR A 860 -17.93 52.10 17.98
CA THR A 860 -17.59 53.53 17.94
C THR A 860 -18.85 54.36 18.05
N ASP A 861 -18.87 55.38 18.91
CA ASP A 861 -19.99 56.32 19.03
C ASP A 861 -20.00 57.37 17.90
N GLY A 862 -18.93 57.43 17.11
CA GLY A 862 -18.84 58.31 15.94
C GLY A 862 -19.67 57.86 14.73
N PRO A 863 -19.73 58.68 13.67
CA PRO A 863 -20.50 58.37 12.48
C PRO A 863 -19.94 57.14 11.73
N VAL A 864 -20.83 56.33 11.15
CA VAL A 864 -20.49 55.20 10.28
C VAL A 864 -20.88 55.57 8.86
N GLN A 865 -19.90 55.60 7.96
CA GLN A 865 -20.12 55.82 6.54
C GLN A 865 -19.90 54.51 5.77
N PHE A 866 -20.54 54.37 4.62
CA PHE A 866 -20.37 53.22 3.75
C PHE A 866 -19.87 53.67 2.38
N GLU A 867 -18.80 53.05 1.91
CA GLU A 867 -18.17 53.36 0.64
C GLU A 867 -18.25 52.13 -0.28
N HIS A 868 -18.91 52.28 -1.43
CA HIS A 868 -18.99 51.22 -2.43
C HIS A 868 -17.85 51.34 -3.44
N VAL A 869 -17.06 50.28 -3.61
CA VAL A 869 -15.96 50.25 -4.59
C VAL A 869 -16.36 49.45 -5.82
N GLU A 870 -16.38 50.11 -6.98
CA GLU A 870 -16.63 49.43 -8.25
C GLU A 870 -15.48 48.46 -8.59
N ALA A 871 -15.80 47.34 -9.24
CA ALA A 871 -14.78 46.46 -9.77
C ALA A 871 -13.99 47.18 -10.87
N THR A 872 -12.70 47.43 -10.64
CA THR A 872 -11.78 47.92 -11.68
C THR A 872 -11.90 46.99 -12.90
N LYS A 873 -12.36 47.52 -14.03
CA LYS A 873 -12.33 46.82 -15.31
C LYS A 873 -10.89 46.34 -15.54
N ALA A 874 -10.67 45.04 -15.55
CA ALA A 874 -9.44 44.48 -16.08
C ALA A 874 -9.33 44.97 -17.53
N SER A 875 -8.32 45.79 -17.80
CA SER A 875 -7.99 46.21 -19.15
C SER A 875 -7.76 44.98 -20.04
N GLN A 876 -8.24 45.14 -21.27
CA GLN A 876 -8.39 44.17 -22.35
C GLN A 876 -7.28 43.15 -22.55
#